data_AF-A0A2E9AS45-F1
#
_entry.id   AF-A0A2E9AS45-F1
#
_cell.length_a   1.000
_cell.length_b   1.000
_cell.length_c   1.000
_cell.angle_alpha   90.00
_cell.angle_beta   90.00
_cell.angle_gamma   90.00
#
_symmetry.space_group_name_H-M   'P 1'
#
loop_
_entity.id
_entity.type
_entity.pdbx_description
1 polymer ?
#
loop_
_entity_poly.entity_id
_entity_poly.type
_entity_poly.pdbx_seq_one_letter_code
_entity_poly.pdbx_strand_id
1 'polypeptide(L)'
;MRNVALLMALLMLSSVLAGCAGSDSDSEKDERIASLESELANMTAQADESAAHAATLESTLSEALTDLDESNADLTELSARLDSAEWHKANLTNQLSETMEQLNQTQDSGMMAQLEGEITNLTSQMEAADSQIETLNSEISQKESEINQLDATVTALESTMSSLAYEIRNRIESCPEDNPGMEIAIGYDDGSGAGTPDDGRVSYDEVQFTVGECPGDSGVVSQLQAGEARDWGPALFVEMGGNIYFAGNDGVHGWELWRSDGTVGGTYMVKDLREEECGPDGMGGQTCENGGSLQVHCWGLPFGCHYPEIVAGNSKIFLTGFDGEPGTESCACLIVSDGTEDGTFQIPQWASWSSAYGGENGWRQGFSGPSQLLVLPSNGFNPDRVIYSMMEAIGGQDDDSHPPNGEELWISDGTLGGTFMLANIVPEDESWQYEGVTYCCGDFQGSAPRDIILKGSNLWFTAESNEYGREVYRYSLSGLGGGLFLVKDIKTGVEGSNPLHLTSASGGVFLSADGGSVGQELYYSQGDAFSTRLVKDIWPGANNSSSPSMLTKLGQNMIFSADDGQHGRELWISDNTESGTFMIKDINTNGSSDPGWFTVMDDTLYFMAYTEENGRELWRSDGTTAGTYLVRDINPGSNSSFVWTPDFFHQELLLVHNGALYFIADDGGEFGAELWRTDGTDLGTEIVVDINPGNNSSWPNRFISVGEKLYFTSWSQERGRQLMFYWDNPGPEITSSESS
;
A
#
# COMPACT_ATOMS: atom_id res chain seq x y z
N MET A 1 -17.96 2.74 -29.82
CA MET A 1 -17.70 1.37 -30.32
C MET A 1 -16.38 1.21 -31.07
N ARG A 2 -16.00 2.14 -31.97
CA ARG A 2 -14.72 2.11 -32.70
C ARG A 2 -13.44 2.10 -31.86
N ASN A 3 -13.51 2.37 -30.55
CA ASN A 3 -12.36 2.35 -29.64
C ASN A 3 -12.23 1.03 -28.87
N VAL A 4 -13.31 0.27 -28.65
CA VAL A 4 -13.29 -0.97 -27.83
C VAL A 4 -12.97 -2.19 -28.69
N ALA A 5 -13.53 -2.28 -29.90
CA ALA A 5 -13.12 -3.28 -30.89
C ALA A 5 -11.67 -3.04 -31.38
N LEU A 6 -11.23 -1.78 -31.38
CA LEU A 6 -9.85 -1.40 -31.73
C LEU A 6 -8.88 -1.69 -30.58
N LEU A 7 -9.32 -1.61 -29.32
CA LEU A 7 -8.56 -2.03 -28.13
C LEU A 7 -8.38 -3.56 -28.08
N MET A 8 -9.46 -4.33 -28.32
CA MET A 8 -9.38 -5.79 -28.42
C MET A 8 -8.55 -6.25 -29.62
N ALA A 9 -8.66 -5.58 -30.77
CA ALA A 9 -7.82 -5.88 -31.93
C ALA A 9 -6.33 -5.53 -31.68
N LEU A 10 -6.04 -4.46 -30.93
CA LEU A 10 -4.67 -4.09 -30.53
C LEU A 10 -4.05 -5.09 -29.53
N LEU A 11 -4.86 -5.63 -28.61
CA LEU A 11 -4.47 -6.71 -27.68
C LEU A 11 -4.25 -8.05 -28.40
N MET A 12 -4.97 -8.31 -29.49
CA MET A 12 -4.83 -9.53 -30.30
C MET A 12 -3.71 -9.44 -31.35
N LEU A 13 -3.31 -8.24 -31.78
CA LEU A 13 -2.22 -8.06 -32.77
C LEU A 13 -0.82 -8.11 -32.14
N SER A 14 -0.68 -7.92 -30.83
CA SER A 14 0.59 -8.06 -30.11
C SER A 14 1.00 -9.52 -29.88
N SER A 15 0.06 -10.47 -29.89
CA SER A 15 0.32 -11.90 -29.63
C SER A 15 0.86 -12.68 -30.84
N VAL A 16 0.77 -12.13 -32.05
CA VAL A 16 1.11 -12.87 -33.29
C VAL A 16 2.60 -12.83 -33.65
N LEU A 17 3.43 -12.01 -32.98
CA LEU A 17 4.85 -11.84 -33.35
C LEU A 17 5.89 -12.51 -32.43
N ALA A 18 5.50 -13.22 -31.36
CA ALA A 18 6.47 -13.65 -30.33
C ALA A 18 6.74 -15.17 -30.18
N GLY A 19 5.91 -16.08 -30.69
CA GLY A 19 6.01 -17.50 -30.31
C GLY A 19 6.77 -18.43 -31.28
N CYS A 20 8.08 -18.65 -31.08
CA CYS A 20 8.79 -19.85 -31.57
C CYS A 20 10.03 -20.17 -30.71
N ALA A 21 9.93 -20.99 -29.65
CA ALA A 21 10.91 -22.05 -29.28
C ALA A 21 10.77 -22.65 -27.84
N GLY A 22 10.67 -24.00 -27.75
CA GLY A 22 11.12 -24.87 -26.63
C GLY A 22 10.13 -25.15 -25.48
N SER A 23 10.15 -26.24 -24.70
CA SER A 23 10.71 -27.62 -24.79
C SER A 23 10.00 -28.48 -23.71
N ASP A 24 9.27 -29.51 -24.12
CA ASP A 24 8.43 -30.43 -23.30
C ASP A 24 7.88 -31.50 -24.29
N SER A 25 7.46 -32.68 -23.82
CA SER A 25 7.21 -33.85 -24.69
C SER A 25 5.94 -33.76 -25.55
N ASP A 26 6.01 -34.30 -26.78
CA ASP A 26 5.06 -34.03 -27.88
C ASP A 26 3.58 -34.37 -27.58
N SER A 27 3.24 -35.43 -26.84
CA SER A 27 1.82 -35.85 -26.75
C SER A 27 0.97 -35.05 -25.76
N GLU A 28 1.50 -34.67 -24.60
CA GLU A 28 0.78 -33.81 -23.64
C GLU A 28 0.75 -32.35 -24.12
N LYS A 29 1.76 -31.94 -24.91
CA LYS A 29 1.73 -30.69 -25.65
C LYS A 29 0.65 -30.66 -26.71
N ASP A 30 0.54 -31.70 -27.53
CA ASP A 30 -0.44 -31.74 -28.62
C ASP A 30 -1.89 -31.71 -28.10
N GLU A 31 -2.18 -32.38 -26.99
CA GLU A 31 -3.51 -32.34 -26.36
C GLU A 31 -3.82 -30.97 -25.74
N ARG A 32 -2.83 -30.32 -25.12
CA ARG A 32 -3.00 -29.00 -24.49
C ARG A 32 -3.02 -27.86 -25.50
N ILE A 33 -2.23 -27.96 -26.57
CA ILE A 33 -2.27 -27.09 -27.75
C ILE A 33 -3.63 -27.23 -28.43
N ALA A 34 -4.13 -28.45 -28.66
CA ALA A 34 -5.45 -28.65 -29.29
C ALA A 34 -6.60 -28.09 -28.43
N SER A 35 -6.51 -28.20 -27.10
CA SER A 35 -7.51 -27.62 -26.19
C SER A 35 -7.50 -26.09 -26.24
N LEU A 36 -6.33 -25.46 -26.15
CA LEU A 36 -6.19 -24.00 -26.18
C LEU A 36 -6.50 -23.42 -27.57
N GLU A 37 -6.11 -24.11 -28.65
CA GLU A 37 -6.51 -23.75 -30.01
C GLU A 37 -8.02 -23.84 -30.20
N SER A 38 -8.68 -24.85 -29.60
CA SER A 38 -10.13 -24.99 -29.64
C SER A 38 -10.83 -23.89 -28.85
N GLU A 39 -10.30 -23.52 -27.70
CA GLU A 39 -10.87 -22.47 -26.83
C GLU A 39 -10.67 -21.09 -27.47
N LEU A 40 -9.48 -20.81 -28.00
CA LEU A 40 -9.20 -19.60 -28.76
C LEU A 40 -10.06 -19.49 -30.03
N ALA A 41 -10.24 -20.60 -30.77
CA ALA A 41 -11.10 -20.62 -31.94
C ALA A 41 -12.57 -20.38 -31.57
N ASN A 42 -13.03 -20.91 -30.43
CA ASN A 42 -14.39 -20.70 -29.95
C ASN A 42 -14.62 -19.26 -29.52
N MET A 43 -13.68 -18.67 -28.75
CA MET A 43 -13.78 -17.27 -28.34
C MET A 43 -13.66 -16.30 -29.53
N THR A 44 -12.78 -16.60 -30.50
CA THR A 44 -12.66 -15.79 -31.71
C THR A 44 -13.94 -15.84 -32.53
N ALA A 45 -14.54 -17.03 -32.68
CA ALA A 45 -15.82 -17.17 -33.38
C ALA A 45 -16.97 -16.43 -32.69
N GLN A 46 -17.01 -16.46 -31.36
CA GLN A 46 -18.01 -15.74 -30.58
C GLN A 46 -17.82 -14.21 -30.66
N ALA A 47 -16.58 -13.72 -30.59
CA ALA A 47 -16.28 -12.30 -30.74
C ALA A 47 -16.62 -11.79 -32.16
N ASP A 48 -16.33 -12.58 -33.19
CA ASP A 48 -16.72 -12.28 -34.58
C ASP A 48 -18.24 -12.24 -34.74
N GLU A 49 -18.98 -13.15 -34.09
CA GLU A 49 -20.44 -13.18 -34.10
C GLU A 49 -21.03 -11.95 -33.39
N SER A 50 -20.51 -11.57 -32.21
CA SER A 50 -20.94 -10.37 -31.49
C SER A 50 -20.62 -9.08 -32.25
N ALA A 51 -19.44 -8.99 -32.89
CA ALA A 51 -19.08 -7.87 -33.74
C ALA A 51 -19.99 -7.76 -34.97
N ALA A 52 -20.37 -8.90 -35.58
CA ALA A 52 -21.32 -8.94 -36.68
C ALA A 52 -22.73 -8.51 -36.24
N HIS A 53 -23.17 -8.90 -35.04
CA HIS A 53 -24.44 -8.43 -34.47
C HIS A 53 -24.44 -6.93 -34.21
N ALA A 54 -23.38 -6.37 -33.59
CA ALA A 54 -23.26 -4.94 -33.37
C ALA A 54 -23.26 -4.14 -34.68
N ALA A 55 -22.52 -4.62 -35.70
CA ALA A 55 -22.52 -4.00 -37.02
C ALA A 55 -23.89 -4.07 -37.71
N THR A 56 -24.65 -5.15 -37.49
CA THR A 56 -26.02 -5.30 -38.01
C THR A 56 -26.96 -4.32 -37.32
N LEU A 57 -26.86 -4.14 -36.01
CA LEU A 57 -27.64 -3.16 -35.24
C LEU A 57 -27.33 -1.72 -35.69
N GLU A 58 -26.05 -1.35 -35.82
CA GLU A 58 -25.63 -0.04 -36.35
C GLU A 58 -26.18 0.20 -37.77
N SER A 59 -26.09 -0.80 -38.65
CA SER A 59 -26.63 -0.71 -40.02
C SER A 59 -28.15 -0.53 -40.01
N THR A 60 -28.86 -1.30 -39.17
CA THR A 60 -30.32 -1.24 -39.08
C THR A 60 -30.79 0.11 -38.52
N LEU A 61 -30.09 0.66 -37.53
CA LEU A 61 -30.37 2.01 -37.00
C LEU A 61 -30.13 3.08 -38.06
N SER A 62 -29.04 2.97 -38.83
CA SER A 62 -28.76 3.91 -39.93
C SER A 62 -29.82 3.86 -41.04
N GLU A 63 -30.30 2.65 -41.38
CA GLU A 63 -31.39 2.48 -42.36
C GLU A 63 -32.70 3.08 -41.84
N ALA A 64 -33.08 2.78 -40.60
CA ALA A 64 -34.30 3.30 -39.98
C ALA A 64 -34.32 4.84 -39.88
N LEU A 65 -33.17 5.46 -39.57
CA LEU A 65 -33.02 6.93 -39.59
C LEU A 65 -33.19 7.52 -40.99
N THR A 66 -32.68 6.84 -42.02
CA THR A 66 -32.82 7.27 -43.42
C THR A 66 -34.28 7.20 -43.86
N ASP A 67 -34.98 6.10 -43.57
CA ASP A 67 -36.39 5.91 -43.90
C ASP A 67 -37.30 6.92 -43.17
N LEU A 68 -36.93 7.28 -41.93
CA LEU A 68 -37.61 8.31 -41.14
C LEU A 68 -37.46 9.70 -41.77
N ASP A 69 -36.24 10.06 -42.17
CA ASP A 69 -35.96 11.32 -42.87
C ASP A 69 -36.71 11.42 -44.21
N GLU A 70 -36.71 10.35 -45.00
CA GLU A 70 -37.46 10.28 -46.27
C GLU A 70 -38.97 10.40 -46.04
N SER A 71 -39.52 9.69 -45.06
CA SER A 71 -40.96 9.76 -44.75
C SER A 71 -41.38 11.14 -44.22
N ASN A 72 -40.52 11.83 -43.45
CA ASN A 72 -40.75 13.20 -43.04
C ASN A 72 -40.73 14.18 -44.23
N ALA A 73 -39.85 13.95 -45.21
CA ALA A 73 -39.82 14.74 -46.45
C ALA A 73 -41.09 14.51 -47.30
N ASP A 74 -41.53 13.26 -47.46
CA ASP A 74 -42.78 12.91 -48.15
C ASP A 74 -43.99 13.56 -47.49
N LEU A 75 -44.08 13.52 -46.15
CA LEU A 75 -45.14 14.17 -45.39
C LEU A 75 -45.18 15.69 -45.66
N THR A 76 -44.01 16.32 -45.75
CA THR A 76 -43.88 17.74 -46.08
C THR A 76 -44.37 18.04 -47.49
N GLU A 77 -44.04 17.21 -48.48
CA GLU A 77 -44.52 17.36 -49.85
C GLU A 77 -46.04 17.14 -49.96
N LEU A 78 -46.57 16.11 -49.31
CA LEU A 78 -48.00 15.82 -49.27
C LEU A 78 -48.78 16.97 -48.63
N SER A 79 -48.27 17.54 -47.53
CA SER A 79 -48.86 18.72 -46.89
C SER A 79 -48.87 19.93 -47.82
N ALA A 80 -47.79 20.20 -48.55
CA ALA A 80 -47.75 21.28 -49.54
C ALA A 80 -48.73 21.06 -50.72
N ARG A 81 -48.89 19.81 -51.16
CA ARG A 81 -49.88 19.43 -52.19
C ARG A 81 -51.31 19.61 -51.69
N LEU A 82 -51.57 19.27 -50.42
CA LEU A 82 -52.85 19.49 -49.77
C LEU A 82 -53.18 20.99 -49.72
N ASP A 83 -52.25 21.82 -49.23
CA ASP A 83 -52.41 23.29 -49.21
C ASP A 83 -52.73 23.86 -50.60
N SER A 84 -52.04 23.40 -51.63
CA SER A 84 -52.30 23.82 -53.01
C SER A 84 -53.67 23.37 -53.51
N ALA A 85 -54.12 22.17 -53.15
CA ALA A 85 -55.42 21.64 -53.54
C ALA A 85 -56.57 22.39 -52.83
N GLU A 86 -56.41 22.68 -51.54
CA GLU A 86 -57.34 23.49 -50.76
C GLU A 86 -57.42 24.92 -51.30
N TRP A 87 -56.28 25.52 -51.64
CA TRP A 87 -56.22 26.83 -52.28
C TRP A 87 -56.94 26.83 -53.64
N HIS A 88 -56.70 25.80 -54.47
CA HIS A 88 -57.37 25.66 -55.76
C HIS A 88 -58.89 25.56 -55.61
N LYS A 89 -59.35 24.73 -54.66
CA LYS A 89 -60.77 24.61 -54.32
C LYS A 89 -61.36 25.94 -53.85
N ALA A 90 -60.66 26.69 -53.01
CA ALA A 90 -61.10 28.01 -52.56
C ALA A 90 -61.24 29.00 -53.73
N ASN A 91 -60.30 28.97 -54.68
CA ASN A 91 -60.37 29.81 -55.88
C ASN A 91 -61.56 29.41 -56.79
N LEU A 92 -61.79 28.12 -57.00
CA LEU A 92 -62.98 27.63 -57.73
C LEU A 92 -64.29 28.04 -57.04
N THR A 93 -64.32 28.00 -55.71
CA THR A 93 -65.47 28.45 -54.92
C THR A 93 -65.77 29.93 -55.13
N ASN A 94 -64.73 30.78 -55.17
CA ASN A 94 -64.88 32.20 -55.47
C ASN A 94 -65.39 32.42 -56.90
N GLN A 95 -64.81 31.74 -57.90
CA GLN A 95 -65.25 31.82 -59.29
C GLN A 95 -66.72 31.38 -59.46
N LEU A 96 -67.13 30.32 -58.76
CA LEU A 96 -68.50 29.84 -58.75
C LEU A 96 -69.45 30.90 -58.16
N SER A 97 -69.07 31.51 -57.04
CA SER A 97 -69.85 32.59 -56.40
C SER A 97 -70.01 33.79 -57.33
N GLU A 98 -68.93 34.24 -57.99
CA GLU A 98 -68.97 35.35 -58.96
C GLU A 98 -69.86 35.02 -60.18
N THR A 99 -69.75 33.80 -60.70
CA THR A 99 -70.54 33.34 -61.87
C THR A 99 -72.03 33.24 -61.51
N MET A 100 -72.37 32.75 -60.31
CA MET A 100 -73.74 32.73 -59.79
C MET A 100 -74.31 34.14 -59.63
N GLU A 101 -73.50 35.10 -59.18
CA GLU A 101 -73.92 36.50 -59.07
C GLU A 101 -74.19 37.12 -60.46
N GLN A 102 -73.33 36.85 -61.45
CA GLN A 102 -73.53 37.29 -62.84
C GLN A 102 -74.78 36.68 -63.49
N LEU A 103 -75.07 35.40 -63.20
CA LEU A 103 -76.28 34.72 -63.68
C LEU A 103 -77.54 35.43 -63.14
N ASN A 104 -77.54 35.81 -61.86
CA ASN A 104 -78.68 36.47 -61.22
C ASN A 104 -78.94 37.90 -61.74
N GLN A 105 -77.92 38.55 -62.33
CA GLN A 105 -78.02 39.92 -62.85
C GLN A 105 -78.39 39.98 -64.35
N THR A 106 -78.32 38.87 -65.08
CA THR A 106 -78.46 38.83 -66.54
C THR A 106 -79.91 38.62 -66.98
N GLN A 107 -80.36 39.31 -68.03
CA GLN A 107 -81.70 39.13 -68.64
C GLN A 107 -81.64 38.52 -70.07
N ASP A 108 -80.43 38.27 -70.59
CA ASP A 108 -80.20 37.64 -71.90
C ASP A 108 -80.24 36.12 -71.79
N SER A 109 -81.17 35.48 -72.51
CA SER A 109 -81.39 34.04 -72.44
C SER A 109 -80.26 33.19 -73.00
N GLY A 110 -79.45 33.74 -73.92
CA GLY A 110 -78.26 33.05 -74.44
C GLY A 110 -77.11 33.06 -73.43
N MET A 111 -76.89 34.20 -72.77
CA MET A 111 -75.86 34.34 -71.73
C MET A 111 -76.21 33.56 -70.46
N MET A 112 -77.49 33.47 -70.07
CA MET A 112 -77.92 32.63 -68.94
C MET A 112 -77.57 31.16 -69.13
N ALA A 113 -77.83 30.59 -70.32
CA ALA A 113 -77.49 29.20 -70.62
C ALA A 113 -75.97 28.93 -70.60
N GLN A 114 -75.16 29.92 -70.99
CA GLN A 114 -73.70 29.82 -70.91
C GLN A 114 -73.21 29.83 -69.45
N LEU A 115 -73.72 30.75 -68.62
CA LEU A 115 -73.36 30.84 -67.21
C LEU A 115 -73.83 29.62 -66.39
N GLU A 116 -75.00 29.05 -66.71
CA GLU A 116 -75.46 27.78 -66.12
C GLU A 116 -74.54 26.59 -66.49
N GLY A 117 -74.04 26.58 -67.72
CA GLY A 117 -73.03 25.61 -68.17
C GLY A 117 -71.69 25.77 -67.45
N GLU A 118 -71.26 27.01 -67.22
CA GLU A 118 -70.03 27.34 -66.49
C GLU A 118 -70.14 26.99 -65.00
N ILE A 119 -71.28 27.27 -64.35
CA ILE A 119 -71.58 26.82 -62.98
C ILE A 119 -71.51 25.29 -62.88
N THR A 120 -72.10 24.57 -63.82
CA THR A 120 -72.07 23.10 -63.83
C THR A 120 -70.63 22.58 -63.95
N ASN A 121 -69.80 23.22 -64.78
CA ASN A 121 -68.39 22.88 -64.94
C ASN A 121 -67.57 23.18 -63.68
N LEU A 122 -67.77 24.35 -63.05
CA LEU A 122 -67.09 24.74 -61.81
C LEU A 122 -67.45 23.82 -60.64
N THR A 123 -68.73 23.45 -60.48
CA THR A 123 -69.16 22.48 -59.47
C THR A 123 -68.50 21.11 -59.68
N SER A 124 -68.39 20.64 -60.92
CA SER A 124 -67.70 19.38 -61.23
C SER A 124 -66.18 19.45 -60.93
N GLN A 125 -65.54 20.58 -61.17
CA GLN A 125 -64.13 20.79 -60.81
C GLN A 125 -63.93 20.87 -59.28
N MET A 126 -64.90 21.44 -58.55
CA MET A 126 -64.87 21.45 -57.08
C MET A 126 -65.03 20.04 -56.50
N GLU A 127 -65.95 19.23 -57.03
CA GLU A 127 -66.09 17.82 -56.62
C GLU A 127 -64.80 17.02 -56.89
N ALA A 128 -64.12 17.28 -58.01
CA ALA A 128 -62.83 16.68 -58.30
C ALA A 128 -61.73 17.13 -57.32
N ALA A 129 -61.69 18.42 -56.97
CA ALA A 129 -60.76 18.95 -55.97
C ALA A 129 -61.02 18.39 -54.57
N ASP A 130 -62.30 18.20 -54.20
CA ASP A 130 -62.70 17.55 -52.94
C ASP A 130 -62.21 16.10 -52.85
N SER A 131 -62.39 15.33 -53.91
CA SER A 131 -61.88 13.95 -53.98
C SER A 131 -60.35 13.90 -53.89
N GLN A 132 -59.65 14.87 -54.49
CA GLN A 132 -58.20 14.98 -54.37
C GLN A 132 -57.75 15.32 -52.95
N ILE A 133 -58.43 16.25 -52.27
CA ILE A 133 -58.17 16.60 -50.86
C ILE A 133 -58.42 15.39 -49.94
N GLU A 134 -59.50 14.64 -50.14
CA GLU A 134 -59.79 13.43 -49.36
C GLU A 134 -58.69 12.36 -49.55
N THR A 135 -58.22 12.19 -50.79
CA THR A 135 -57.10 11.28 -51.10
C THR A 135 -55.81 11.71 -50.41
N LEU A 136 -55.44 12.99 -50.52
CA LEU A 136 -54.23 13.54 -49.89
C LEU A 136 -54.28 13.44 -48.36
N ASN A 137 -55.42 13.70 -47.73
CA ASN A 137 -55.60 13.51 -46.29
C ASN A 137 -55.39 12.05 -45.87
N SER A 138 -55.89 11.09 -46.66
CA SER A 138 -55.67 9.67 -46.39
C SER A 138 -54.19 9.28 -46.55
N GLU A 139 -53.49 9.81 -47.56
CA GLU A 139 -52.05 9.60 -47.77
C GLU A 139 -51.22 10.18 -46.62
N ILE A 140 -51.57 11.38 -46.15
CA ILE A 140 -50.95 12.05 -44.99
C ILE A 140 -51.13 11.22 -43.73
N SER A 141 -52.35 10.79 -43.39
CA SER A 141 -52.59 9.97 -42.20
C SER A 141 -51.87 8.62 -42.24
N GLN A 142 -51.71 8.03 -43.43
CA GLN A 142 -50.90 6.83 -43.59
C GLN A 142 -49.41 7.10 -43.31
N LYS A 143 -48.87 8.20 -43.86
CA LYS A 143 -47.47 8.59 -43.63
C LYS A 143 -47.19 8.99 -42.18
N GLU A 144 -48.11 9.68 -41.51
CA GLU A 144 -48.01 9.97 -40.07
C GLU A 144 -47.95 8.68 -39.23
N SER A 145 -48.72 7.64 -39.61
CA SER A 145 -48.65 6.33 -38.93
C SER A 145 -47.31 5.61 -39.16
N GLU A 146 -46.72 5.74 -40.35
CA GLU A 146 -45.43 5.14 -40.70
C GLU A 146 -44.29 5.83 -39.92
N ILE A 147 -44.28 7.17 -39.87
CA ILE A 147 -43.32 7.96 -39.08
C ILE A 147 -43.35 7.56 -37.60
N ASN A 148 -44.53 7.42 -37.00
CA ASN A 148 -44.65 7.01 -35.60
C ASN A 148 -44.10 5.59 -35.33
N GLN A 149 -44.17 4.68 -36.30
CA GLN A 149 -43.59 3.34 -36.18
C GLN A 149 -42.07 3.35 -36.31
N LEU A 150 -41.54 4.16 -37.23
CA LEU A 150 -40.11 4.34 -37.44
C LEU A 150 -39.45 5.01 -36.22
N ASP A 151 -40.08 6.04 -35.65
CA ASP A 151 -39.60 6.74 -34.44
C ASP A 151 -39.52 5.80 -33.21
N ALA A 152 -40.53 4.95 -33.02
CA ALA A 152 -40.51 3.91 -31.98
C ALA A 152 -39.40 2.87 -32.20
N THR A 153 -39.11 2.53 -33.46
CA THR A 153 -38.05 1.58 -33.83
C THR A 153 -36.67 2.18 -33.57
N VAL A 154 -36.45 3.44 -33.97
CA VAL A 154 -35.21 4.18 -33.70
C VAL A 154 -34.96 4.28 -32.20
N THR A 155 -35.97 4.67 -31.42
CA THR A 155 -35.86 4.78 -29.95
C THR A 155 -35.48 3.44 -29.30
N ALA A 156 -36.07 2.33 -29.76
CA ALA A 156 -35.75 1.00 -29.24
C ALA A 156 -34.30 0.58 -29.58
N LEU A 157 -33.85 0.83 -30.81
CA LEU A 157 -32.49 0.51 -31.25
C LEU A 157 -31.44 1.35 -30.51
N GLU A 158 -31.68 2.65 -30.33
CA GLU A 158 -30.80 3.53 -29.55
C GLU A 158 -30.69 3.09 -28.08
N SER A 159 -31.81 2.68 -27.47
CA SER A 159 -31.82 2.16 -26.10
C SER A 159 -31.02 0.87 -25.95
N THR A 160 -31.19 -0.10 -26.87
CA THR A 160 -30.40 -1.36 -26.84
C THR A 160 -28.91 -1.12 -27.03
N MET A 161 -28.53 -0.11 -27.83
CA MET A 161 -27.11 0.23 -28.02
C MET A 161 -26.51 0.96 -26.82
N SER A 162 -27.32 1.71 -26.08
CA SER A 162 -26.89 2.43 -24.89
C SER A 162 -26.73 1.53 -23.67
N SER A 163 -27.48 0.42 -23.59
CA SER A 163 -27.45 -0.50 -22.45
C SER A 163 -26.27 -1.48 -22.45
N LEU A 164 -25.45 -1.54 -23.51
CA LEU A 164 -24.29 -2.44 -23.52
C LEU A 164 -23.21 -1.95 -22.53
N ALA A 165 -22.93 -2.75 -21.51
CA ALA A 165 -22.00 -2.44 -20.43
C ALA A 165 -21.01 -3.59 -20.14
N TYR A 166 -19.93 -3.28 -19.43
CA TYR A 166 -18.99 -4.28 -18.90
C TYR A 166 -18.67 -3.99 -17.43
N GLU A 167 -18.39 -5.05 -16.68
CA GLU A 167 -18.06 -5.00 -15.26
C GLU A 167 -16.87 -5.93 -14.96
N ILE A 168 -15.91 -5.47 -14.14
CA ILE A 168 -14.80 -6.29 -13.63
C ILE A 168 -15.16 -6.74 -12.22
N ARG A 169 -15.06 -8.04 -11.95
CA ARG A 169 -15.35 -8.69 -10.67
C ARG A 169 -14.07 -9.34 -10.13
N ASN A 170 -13.71 -9.06 -8.89
CA ASN A 170 -12.43 -9.48 -8.30
C ASN A 170 -12.42 -10.92 -7.75
N ARG A 171 -13.38 -11.77 -8.15
CA ARG A 171 -13.51 -13.11 -7.54
C ARG A 171 -13.96 -14.20 -8.51
N ILE A 172 -13.04 -15.12 -8.80
CA ILE A 172 -13.34 -16.47 -9.30
C ILE A 172 -13.20 -17.45 -8.14
N GLU A 173 -14.28 -18.13 -7.76
CA GLU A 173 -14.33 -18.99 -6.56
C GLU A 173 -13.34 -20.17 -6.57
N SER A 174 -12.90 -20.62 -7.75
CA SER A 174 -11.96 -21.75 -7.89
C SER A 174 -10.49 -21.35 -7.77
N CYS A 175 -10.15 -20.06 -7.71
CA CYS A 175 -8.77 -19.62 -7.65
C CYS A 175 -8.17 -19.80 -6.24
N PRO A 176 -6.86 -20.07 -6.13
CA PRO A 176 -6.14 -20.11 -4.85
C PRO A 176 -6.27 -18.78 -4.07
N GLU A 177 -6.22 -18.82 -2.74
CA GLU A 177 -6.33 -17.59 -1.92
C GLU A 177 -5.12 -16.65 -2.06
N ASP A 178 -3.95 -17.22 -2.33
CA ASP A 178 -2.69 -16.53 -2.63
C ASP A 178 -2.54 -16.15 -4.12
N ASN A 179 -3.57 -16.41 -4.91
CA ASN A 179 -3.64 -16.00 -6.31
C ASN A 179 -5.11 -15.92 -6.75
N PRO A 180 -5.90 -14.98 -6.20
CA PRO A 180 -7.33 -14.93 -6.46
C PRO A 180 -7.60 -14.53 -7.92
N GLY A 181 -8.79 -14.82 -8.43
CA GLY A 181 -9.10 -14.54 -9.84
C GLY A 181 -9.95 -13.31 -10.07
N MET A 182 -9.74 -12.69 -11.24
CA MET A 182 -10.59 -11.62 -11.77
C MET A 182 -11.44 -12.14 -12.92
N GLU A 183 -12.71 -11.74 -12.97
CA GLU A 183 -13.67 -12.03 -14.04
C GLU A 183 -14.18 -10.73 -14.64
N ILE A 184 -14.13 -10.58 -15.96
CA ILE A 184 -14.82 -9.52 -16.70
C ILE A 184 -16.15 -10.08 -17.18
N ALA A 185 -17.25 -9.51 -16.70
CA ALA A 185 -18.61 -9.82 -17.13
C ALA A 185 -19.11 -8.75 -18.10
N ILE A 186 -19.63 -9.17 -19.24
CA ILE A 186 -20.09 -8.25 -20.28
C ILE A 186 -21.52 -8.61 -20.65
N GLY A 187 -22.39 -7.60 -20.72
CA GLY A 187 -23.82 -7.80 -20.88
C GLY A 187 -24.57 -6.52 -21.18
N TYR A 188 -25.91 -6.60 -21.13
CA TYR A 188 -26.78 -5.45 -21.34
C TYR A 188 -27.37 -5.04 -19.99
N ASP A 189 -27.04 -3.84 -19.53
CA ASP A 189 -27.63 -3.15 -18.38
C ASP A 189 -29.06 -2.69 -18.76
N ASP A 190 -29.92 -3.65 -19.06
CA ASP A 190 -31.28 -3.46 -19.56
C ASP A 190 -32.36 -3.71 -18.50
N GLY A 191 -31.94 -3.99 -17.25
CA GLY A 191 -32.82 -4.28 -16.14
C GLY A 191 -33.45 -5.68 -16.21
N SER A 192 -32.86 -6.61 -16.96
CA SER A 192 -33.36 -7.98 -17.03
C SER A 192 -33.18 -8.71 -15.70
N GLY A 193 -34.12 -9.61 -15.40
CA GLY A 193 -34.13 -10.36 -14.14
C GLY A 193 -34.25 -9.47 -12.91
N ALA A 194 -33.20 -9.46 -12.09
CA ALA A 194 -33.09 -8.65 -10.87
C ALA A 194 -32.25 -7.36 -11.05
N GLY A 195 -31.76 -7.08 -12.27
CA GLY A 195 -30.98 -5.89 -12.58
C GLY A 195 -31.75 -4.57 -12.49
N THR A 196 -31.03 -3.46 -12.37
CA THR A 196 -31.61 -2.10 -12.45
C THR A 196 -31.08 -1.46 -13.74
N PRO A 197 -31.96 -1.07 -14.67
CA PRO A 197 -31.52 -0.57 -15.98
C PRO A 197 -30.74 0.74 -15.86
N ASP A 198 -29.69 0.86 -16.66
CA ASP A 198 -28.79 2.00 -16.81
C ASP A 198 -28.06 2.42 -15.51
N ASP A 199 -27.75 1.48 -14.61
CA ASP A 199 -27.00 1.73 -13.36
C ASP A 199 -25.48 1.57 -13.49
N GLY A 200 -25.00 1.16 -14.66
CA GLY A 200 -23.59 0.95 -14.99
C GLY A 200 -23.03 -0.38 -14.50
N ARG A 201 -23.86 -1.31 -14.00
CA ARG A 201 -23.47 -2.63 -13.52
C ARG A 201 -24.15 -3.72 -14.37
N VAL A 202 -23.49 -4.87 -14.49
CA VAL A 202 -24.05 -6.01 -15.22
C VAL A 202 -24.38 -7.07 -14.19
N SER A 203 -25.65 -7.13 -13.77
CA SER A 203 -26.11 -8.17 -12.86
C SER A 203 -26.02 -9.55 -13.49
N TYR A 204 -26.05 -10.61 -12.67
CA TYR A 204 -25.85 -11.99 -13.16
C TYR A 204 -26.81 -12.39 -14.30
N ASP A 205 -28.05 -11.89 -14.28
CA ASP A 205 -29.06 -12.20 -15.30
C ASP A 205 -28.87 -11.40 -16.61
N GLU A 206 -28.10 -10.31 -16.57
CA GLU A 206 -27.77 -9.43 -17.70
C GLU A 206 -26.50 -9.88 -18.46
N VAL A 207 -25.69 -10.74 -17.83
CA VAL A 207 -24.42 -11.24 -18.38
C VAL A 207 -24.64 -12.04 -19.65
N GLN A 208 -23.96 -11.66 -20.71
CA GLN A 208 -23.90 -12.41 -21.96
C GLN A 208 -22.65 -13.29 -22.05
N PHE A 209 -21.52 -12.80 -21.49
CA PHE A 209 -20.25 -13.51 -21.50
C PHE A 209 -19.38 -13.14 -20.31
N THR A 210 -18.54 -14.08 -19.87
CA THR A 210 -17.53 -13.87 -18.85
C THR A 210 -16.16 -14.32 -19.33
N VAL A 211 -15.11 -13.60 -18.92
CA VAL A 211 -13.71 -13.95 -19.16
C VAL A 211 -12.98 -13.81 -17.84
N GLY A 212 -12.26 -14.84 -17.37
CA GLY A 212 -11.57 -14.76 -16.09
C GLY A 212 -10.29 -15.56 -16.00
N GLU A 213 -9.37 -15.09 -15.14
CA GLU A 213 -8.08 -15.72 -14.86
C GLU A 213 -7.77 -15.64 -13.35
N CYS A 214 -6.83 -16.45 -12.86
CA CYS A 214 -6.38 -16.45 -11.46
C CYS A 214 -5.14 -15.57 -11.10
N PRO A 215 -4.69 -14.52 -11.81
CA PRO A 215 -3.41 -13.85 -11.50
C PRO A 215 -3.51 -12.74 -10.44
N GLY A 216 -4.60 -12.67 -9.68
CA GLY A 216 -5.09 -11.48 -8.99
C GLY A 216 -4.05 -10.62 -8.26
N ASP A 217 -4.35 -9.34 -8.23
CA ASP A 217 -3.42 -8.27 -7.85
C ASP A 217 -3.17 -8.23 -6.34
N SER A 218 -3.98 -8.93 -5.55
CA SER A 218 -3.80 -9.05 -4.10
C SER A 218 -4.35 -10.37 -3.60
N GLY A 219 -3.74 -10.99 -2.59
CA GLY A 219 -4.22 -12.25 -2.02
C GLY A 219 -3.69 -12.54 -0.62
N VAL A 220 -4.25 -13.57 0.01
CA VAL A 220 -3.88 -14.02 1.37
C VAL A 220 -2.75 -15.03 1.27
N VAL A 221 -1.65 -14.79 1.98
CA VAL A 221 -0.46 -15.64 1.99
C VAL A 221 -0.40 -16.54 3.22
N SER A 222 -1.01 -16.13 4.33
CA SER A 222 -0.99 -16.89 5.58
C SER A 222 -2.38 -17.22 6.11
N GLN A 223 -2.49 -18.31 6.88
CA GLN A 223 -3.70 -18.69 7.61
C GLN A 223 -3.38 -18.91 9.09
N LEU A 224 -2.79 -17.90 9.75
CA LEU A 224 -2.30 -18.06 11.12
C LEU A 224 -3.41 -18.02 12.17
N GLN A 225 -4.62 -17.50 11.89
CA GLN A 225 -5.70 -17.54 12.87
C GLN A 225 -7.05 -17.10 12.30
N ALA A 226 -8.15 -17.60 12.87
CA ALA A 226 -9.49 -17.02 12.74
C ALA A 226 -10.03 -16.77 14.17
N GLY A 227 -10.13 -15.50 14.61
CA GLY A 227 -10.77 -15.18 15.89
C GLY A 227 -10.28 -13.90 16.59
N GLU A 228 -11.17 -13.32 17.41
CA GLU A 228 -11.11 -11.96 18.01
C GLU A 228 -10.10 -11.75 19.17
N ALA A 229 -9.12 -12.62 19.38
CA ALA A 229 -8.37 -12.62 20.66
C ALA A 229 -6.93 -12.10 20.59
N ARG A 230 -6.33 -11.91 19.41
CA ARG A 230 -4.95 -11.36 19.27
C ARG A 230 -4.82 -10.56 17.97
N ASP A 231 -5.21 -9.28 18.04
CA ASP A 231 -5.35 -8.32 16.92
C ASP A 231 -4.06 -7.96 16.14
N TRP A 232 -2.92 -8.58 16.48
CA TRP A 232 -1.60 -8.12 16.02
C TRP A 232 -1.09 -8.75 14.73
N GLY A 233 -1.49 -9.99 14.40
CA GLY A 233 -1.08 -10.68 13.16
C GLY A 233 0.45 -10.80 12.95
N PRO A 234 0.91 -11.33 11.80
CA PRO A 234 2.34 -11.52 11.47
C PRO A 234 3.21 -10.25 11.65
N ALA A 235 4.34 -10.33 12.36
CA ALA A 235 5.17 -9.17 12.74
C ALA A 235 6.65 -9.32 12.35
N LEU A 236 7.44 -8.24 12.50
CA LEU A 236 8.91 -8.28 12.40
C LEU A 236 9.43 -8.85 11.06
N PHE A 237 8.97 -8.26 9.96
CA PHE A 237 9.28 -8.75 8.62
C PHE A 237 10.72 -8.50 8.22
N VAL A 238 11.37 -9.55 7.73
CA VAL A 238 12.68 -9.45 7.07
C VAL A 238 12.68 -10.31 5.81
N GLU A 239 13.51 -9.93 4.84
CA GLU A 239 13.70 -10.68 3.60
C GLU A 239 15.05 -11.40 3.64
N MET A 240 15.05 -12.67 3.23
CA MET A 240 16.28 -13.41 2.97
C MET A 240 16.08 -14.39 1.82
N GLY A 241 16.86 -14.21 0.75
CA GLY A 241 16.87 -15.14 -0.38
C GLY A 241 15.53 -15.23 -1.12
N GLY A 242 14.81 -14.11 -1.24
CA GLY A 242 13.49 -14.02 -1.88
C GLY A 242 12.33 -14.56 -1.05
N ASN A 243 12.56 -14.89 0.22
CA ASN A 243 11.53 -15.35 1.15
C ASN A 243 11.34 -14.32 2.26
N ILE A 244 10.12 -14.24 2.77
CA ILE A 244 9.77 -13.42 3.92
C ILE A 244 9.91 -14.27 5.17
N TYR A 245 10.55 -13.73 6.19
CA TYR A 245 10.59 -14.30 7.53
C TYR A 245 9.99 -13.33 8.52
N PHE A 246 9.25 -13.85 9.48
CA PHE A 246 8.43 -13.04 10.36
C PHE A 246 8.10 -13.76 11.66
N ALA A 247 7.73 -13.01 12.69
CA ALA A 247 7.13 -13.54 13.90
C ALA A 247 5.63 -13.83 13.66
N GLY A 248 5.20 -15.07 13.87
CA GLY A 248 3.82 -15.51 13.62
C GLY A 248 3.27 -16.35 14.76
N ASN A 249 1.95 -16.35 14.94
CA ASN A 249 1.28 -17.10 16.00
C ASN A 249 0.06 -17.84 15.44
N ASP A 250 0.12 -19.17 15.44
CA ASP A 250 -0.96 -20.04 14.93
C ASP A 250 -2.05 -20.37 15.97
N GLY A 251 -1.92 -19.83 17.18
CA GLY A 251 -2.80 -20.11 18.31
C GLY A 251 -2.46 -21.39 19.08
N VAL A 252 -1.45 -22.14 18.64
CA VAL A 252 -0.98 -23.37 19.28
C VAL A 252 0.44 -23.17 19.82
N HIS A 253 1.39 -22.76 18.99
CA HIS A 253 2.82 -22.68 19.32
C HIS A 253 3.25 -21.31 19.86
N GLY A 254 2.33 -20.37 20.05
CA GLY A 254 2.68 -19.01 20.46
C GLY A 254 3.39 -18.24 19.33
N TRP A 255 4.11 -17.17 19.66
CA TRP A 255 4.86 -16.37 18.68
C TRP A 255 6.21 -17.00 18.34
N GLU A 256 6.34 -17.51 17.13
CA GLU A 256 7.52 -18.24 16.65
C GLU A 256 8.05 -17.66 15.33
N LEU A 257 9.20 -18.15 14.87
CA LEU A 257 9.75 -17.77 13.56
C LEU A 257 9.01 -18.52 12.44
N TRP A 258 8.43 -17.76 11.52
CA TRP A 258 7.75 -18.26 10.33
C TRP A 258 8.47 -17.82 9.06
N ARG A 259 8.20 -18.55 7.98
CA ARG A 259 8.68 -18.27 6.64
C ARG A 259 7.51 -18.26 5.67
N SER A 260 7.63 -17.45 4.61
CA SER A 260 6.77 -17.52 3.41
C SER A 260 7.58 -17.30 2.12
N ASP A 261 7.22 -18.03 1.06
CA ASP A 261 7.67 -17.78 -0.32
C ASP A 261 6.67 -16.94 -1.12
N GLY A 262 5.64 -16.40 -0.46
CA GLY A 262 4.55 -15.66 -1.08
C GLY A 262 3.31 -16.50 -1.41
N THR A 263 3.30 -17.79 -1.06
CA THR A 263 2.15 -18.70 -1.24
C THR A 263 1.60 -19.21 0.10
N VAL A 264 0.34 -19.66 0.14
CA VAL A 264 -0.23 -20.33 1.33
C VAL A 264 0.54 -21.60 1.66
N GLY A 265 0.88 -22.41 0.64
CA GLY A 265 1.59 -23.68 0.83
C GLY A 265 3.04 -23.53 1.28
N GLY A 266 3.70 -22.44 0.87
CA GLY A 266 5.07 -22.11 1.29
C GLY A 266 5.14 -21.27 2.56
N THR A 267 4.00 -21.03 3.22
CA THR A 267 3.94 -20.31 4.51
C THR A 267 3.83 -21.28 5.67
N TYR A 268 4.89 -21.38 6.48
CA TYR A 268 4.97 -22.34 7.57
C TYR A 268 5.93 -21.89 8.69
N MET A 269 5.74 -22.44 9.90
CA MET A 269 6.61 -22.21 11.04
C MET A 269 7.97 -22.88 10.78
N VAL A 270 9.06 -22.13 10.91
CA VAL A 270 10.41 -22.65 10.67
C VAL A 270 10.81 -23.64 11.75
N LYS A 271 10.53 -23.29 13.01
CA LYS A 271 10.82 -24.11 14.19
C LYS A 271 9.98 -23.63 15.35
N ASP A 272 9.45 -24.57 16.12
CA ASP A 272 8.97 -24.30 17.48
C ASP A 272 10.19 -24.17 18.39
N LEU A 273 10.67 -22.93 18.60
CA LEU A 273 11.89 -22.69 19.37
C LEU A 273 11.65 -22.89 20.87
N ARG A 274 10.41 -22.73 21.33
CA ARG A 274 10.01 -22.97 22.72
C ARG A 274 8.86 -23.97 22.76
N GLU A 275 9.22 -25.23 23.05
CA GLU A 275 8.25 -26.31 23.23
C GLU A 275 7.26 -26.00 24.38
N GLU A 276 6.02 -26.52 24.26
CA GLU A 276 4.96 -26.34 25.26
C GLU A 276 5.39 -26.83 26.66
N GLU A 277 5.34 -25.92 27.64
CA GLU A 277 5.61 -26.26 29.03
C GLU A 277 4.32 -26.74 29.72
N CYS A 278 4.23 -28.04 29.96
CA CYS A 278 3.08 -28.67 30.61
C CYS A 278 3.23 -28.67 32.14
N GLY A 279 2.66 -27.66 32.81
CA GLY A 279 2.65 -27.54 34.28
C GLY A 279 1.29 -27.88 34.91
N PRO A 280 1.24 -28.37 36.17
CA PRO A 280 -0.02 -28.41 36.91
C PRO A 280 -0.44 -26.98 37.27
N ASP A 281 -1.64 -26.57 36.84
CA ASP A 281 -2.31 -25.42 37.42
C ASP A 281 -2.43 -25.62 38.93
N GLY A 282 -2.43 -24.53 39.71
CA GLY A 282 -2.56 -24.59 41.17
C GLY A 282 -3.86 -25.25 41.67
N MET A 283 -4.70 -25.82 40.79
CA MET A 283 -5.92 -26.57 41.06
C MET A 283 -5.87 -28.05 40.60
N GLY A 284 -4.73 -28.54 40.08
CA GLY A 284 -4.51 -29.93 39.68
C GLY A 284 -4.90 -30.30 38.24
N GLY A 285 -5.19 -29.34 37.37
CA GLY A 285 -5.25 -29.51 35.91
C GLY A 285 -3.88 -29.33 35.27
N GLN A 286 -3.58 -29.95 34.12
CA GLN A 286 -2.41 -29.58 33.32
C GLN A 286 -2.79 -28.40 32.42
N THR A 287 -2.04 -27.31 32.48
CA THR A 287 -2.13 -26.22 31.51
C THR A 287 -0.86 -26.23 30.67
N CYS A 288 -1.02 -26.32 29.35
CA CYS A 288 0.05 -26.05 28.39
C CYS A 288 -0.05 -24.56 28.05
N GLU A 289 0.82 -23.73 28.61
CA GLU A 289 0.92 -22.33 28.21
C GLU A 289 2.15 -22.14 27.32
N ASN A 290 1.94 -21.88 26.03
CA ASN A 290 3.02 -21.51 25.13
C ASN A 290 2.84 -20.05 24.65
N GLY A 291 3.71 -19.17 25.15
CA GLY A 291 3.81 -17.79 24.70
C GLY A 291 4.60 -17.64 23.40
N GLY A 292 5.34 -18.67 23.02
CA GLY A 292 6.36 -18.67 21.98
C GLY A 292 7.64 -17.94 22.40
N SER A 293 8.63 -18.01 21.53
CA SER A 293 9.97 -17.46 21.70
C SER A 293 10.04 -15.96 21.38
N LEU A 294 9.22 -15.50 20.44
CA LEU A 294 9.18 -14.13 19.92
C LEU A 294 8.05 -13.30 20.54
N GLN A 295 7.91 -13.38 21.86
CA GLN A 295 6.91 -12.60 22.60
C GLN A 295 7.51 -11.38 23.32
N VAL A 296 6.72 -10.31 23.40
CA VAL A 296 7.02 -9.19 24.29
C VAL A 296 6.79 -9.65 25.73
N HIS A 297 7.78 -9.42 26.60
CA HIS A 297 7.66 -9.75 28.00
C HIS A 297 8.14 -8.58 28.87
N CYS A 298 7.34 -8.18 29.86
CA CYS A 298 7.64 -7.08 30.76
C CYS A 298 7.62 -7.59 32.21
N TRP A 299 8.68 -7.29 32.97
CA TRP A 299 8.83 -7.76 34.35
C TRP A 299 8.24 -6.79 35.41
N GLY A 300 7.55 -5.73 34.96
CA GLY A 300 6.99 -4.67 35.82
C GLY A 300 8.08 -3.82 36.50
N LEU A 301 7.75 -2.60 36.93
CA LEU A 301 8.73 -1.73 37.58
C LEU A 301 9.36 -2.41 38.83
N PRO A 302 10.69 -2.38 38.99
CA PRO A 302 11.70 -1.57 38.28
C PRO A 302 12.28 -2.20 37.00
N PHE A 303 11.79 -3.35 36.57
CA PHE A 303 12.30 -4.08 35.41
C PHE A 303 11.62 -3.65 34.10
N GLY A 304 12.37 -3.76 33.01
CA GLY A 304 12.01 -3.28 31.67
C GLY A 304 11.14 -4.27 30.91
N CYS A 305 11.02 -4.06 29.61
CA CYS A 305 10.40 -5.00 28.69
C CYS A 305 11.45 -5.53 27.70
N HIS A 306 11.30 -6.79 27.29
CA HIS A 306 11.95 -7.31 26.10
C HIS A 306 11.03 -7.09 24.91
N TYR A 307 11.57 -6.51 23.84
CA TYR A 307 10.92 -6.45 22.54
C TYR A 307 11.76 -7.30 21.57
N PRO A 308 11.20 -8.39 21.02
CA PRO A 308 11.91 -9.21 20.06
C PRO A 308 12.34 -8.40 18.83
N GLU A 309 13.55 -8.67 18.36
CA GLU A 309 14.11 -8.08 17.14
C GLU A 309 14.42 -9.22 16.15
N ILE A 310 14.23 -8.98 14.85
CA ILE A 310 14.64 -9.89 13.77
C ILE A 310 15.40 -9.06 12.73
N VAL A 311 16.58 -9.51 12.32
CA VAL A 311 17.38 -8.93 11.24
C VAL A 311 17.88 -10.03 10.31
N ALA A 312 17.93 -9.75 9.01
CA ALA A 312 18.40 -10.71 8.01
C ALA A 312 19.64 -10.21 7.26
N GLY A 313 20.59 -11.12 7.09
CA GLY A 313 21.70 -10.98 6.14
C GLY A 313 21.38 -11.68 4.83
N ASN A 314 22.40 -12.03 4.06
CA ASN A 314 22.18 -12.69 2.77
C ASN A 314 21.82 -14.19 2.88
N SER A 315 22.18 -14.81 4.01
CA SER A 315 22.11 -16.27 4.23
C SER A 315 21.79 -16.67 5.68
N LYS A 316 21.70 -15.70 6.60
CA LYS A 316 21.33 -15.92 8.01
C LYS A 316 20.36 -14.86 8.49
N ILE A 317 19.48 -15.28 9.38
CA ILE A 317 18.60 -14.45 10.19
C ILE A 317 19.12 -14.50 11.61
N PHE A 318 19.14 -13.35 12.28
CA PHE A 318 19.42 -13.23 13.69
C PHE A 318 18.20 -12.65 14.38
N LEU A 319 17.79 -13.26 15.49
CA LEU A 319 16.63 -12.81 16.25
C LEU A 319 16.88 -12.89 17.75
N THR A 320 16.15 -12.08 18.52
CA THR A 320 16.15 -12.15 19.98
C THR A 320 14.87 -12.81 20.47
N GLY A 321 14.99 -13.78 21.36
CA GLY A 321 13.82 -14.51 21.86
C GLY A 321 14.13 -15.36 23.09
N PHE A 322 13.11 -16.00 23.62
CA PHE A 322 13.20 -16.87 24.78
C PHE A 322 13.23 -18.34 24.37
N ASP A 323 14.04 -19.14 25.04
CA ASP A 323 14.13 -20.60 24.89
C ASP A 323 13.41 -21.35 26.04
N GLY A 324 12.74 -20.62 26.94
CA GLY A 324 11.94 -21.13 28.07
C GLY A 324 11.03 -20.05 28.69
N GLU A 325 10.28 -20.36 29.76
CA GLU A 325 9.38 -19.43 30.45
C GLU A 325 10.06 -18.10 30.85
N PRO A 326 9.63 -16.95 30.28
CA PRO A 326 10.15 -15.65 30.70
C PRO A 326 9.88 -15.40 32.18
N GLY A 327 10.91 -14.99 32.92
CA GLY A 327 10.79 -14.63 34.33
C GLY A 327 10.88 -15.78 35.33
N THR A 328 11.06 -17.03 34.90
CA THR A 328 11.42 -18.09 35.84
C THR A 328 12.85 -17.96 36.32
N GLU A 329 13.80 -17.60 35.43
CA GLU A 329 15.22 -17.32 35.71
C GLU A 329 16.02 -16.88 34.44
N SER A 330 15.35 -16.52 33.32
CA SER A 330 15.99 -16.28 32.01
C SER A 330 15.72 -14.89 31.40
N CYS A 331 16.72 -14.36 30.69
CA CYS A 331 16.60 -13.22 29.76
C CYS A 331 16.42 -13.75 28.34
N ALA A 332 16.02 -12.89 27.39
CA ALA A 332 16.06 -13.26 25.98
C ALA A 332 17.50 -13.57 25.55
N CYS A 333 17.65 -14.41 24.54
CA CYS A 333 18.92 -14.85 23.98
C CYS A 333 18.99 -14.51 22.48
N LEU A 334 20.20 -14.59 21.91
CA LEU A 334 20.40 -14.46 20.47
C LEU A 334 20.25 -15.82 19.80
N ILE A 335 19.38 -15.90 18.82
CA ILE A 335 19.08 -17.08 18.01
C ILE A 335 19.51 -16.79 16.57
N VAL A 336 20.07 -17.79 15.91
CA VAL A 336 20.43 -17.75 14.49
C VAL A 336 19.59 -18.75 13.71
N SER A 337 19.21 -18.40 12.49
CA SER A 337 18.51 -19.27 11.55
C SER A 337 19.08 -19.13 10.15
N ASP A 338 19.17 -20.22 9.40
CA ASP A 338 19.37 -20.21 7.94
C ASP A 338 18.04 -20.36 7.17
N GLY A 339 16.90 -20.27 7.88
CA GLY A 339 15.57 -20.47 7.36
C GLY A 339 15.08 -21.93 7.34
N THR A 340 15.86 -22.86 7.90
CA THR A 340 15.48 -24.26 8.11
C THR A 340 15.41 -24.61 9.60
N GLU A 341 14.64 -25.64 9.95
CA GLU A 341 14.51 -26.11 11.34
C GLU A 341 15.87 -26.52 11.95
N ASP A 342 16.69 -27.28 11.18
CA ASP A 342 18.00 -27.76 11.61
C ASP A 342 19.02 -26.61 11.80
N GLY A 343 18.95 -25.60 10.93
CA GLY A 343 19.81 -24.42 11.00
C GLY A 343 19.30 -23.32 11.94
N THR A 344 18.20 -23.55 12.65
CA THR A 344 17.64 -22.61 13.64
C THR A 344 17.98 -23.06 15.05
N PHE A 345 18.83 -22.32 15.74
CA PHE A 345 19.24 -22.63 17.11
C PHE A 345 19.72 -21.39 17.86
N GLN A 346 19.59 -21.46 19.19
CA GLN A 346 20.17 -20.49 20.10
C GLN A 346 21.70 -20.54 20.02
N ILE A 347 22.33 -19.37 19.92
CA ILE A 347 23.78 -19.26 20.07
C ILE A 347 24.05 -19.41 21.56
N PRO A 348 24.86 -20.39 22.02
CA PRO A 348 25.11 -20.54 23.45
C PRO A 348 25.63 -19.23 24.04
N GLN A 349 24.83 -18.63 24.92
CA GLN A 349 25.19 -17.42 25.62
C GLN A 349 25.57 -17.76 27.06
N TRP A 350 26.44 -16.96 27.65
CA TRP A 350 26.88 -17.16 29.03
C TRP A 350 25.85 -16.71 30.07
N ALA A 351 24.62 -16.36 29.68
CA ALA A 351 23.58 -15.82 30.56
C ALA A 351 22.89 -16.91 31.40
N SER A 352 23.61 -17.60 32.28
CA SER A 352 23.01 -18.48 33.29
C SER A 352 23.15 -17.87 34.68
N TRP A 353 22.36 -16.85 34.98
CA TRP A 353 22.19 -16.37 36.36
C TRP A 353 20.76 -16.59 36.78
N SER A 354 20.57 -17.42 37.80
CA SER A 354 19.27 -17.47 38.45
C SER A 354 19.01 -16.17 39.21
N SER A 355 17.75 -15.74 39.26
CA SER A 355 17.22 -14.61 40.04
C SER A 355 17.68 -14.58 41.52
N ALA A 356 18.20 -15.69 42.02
CA ALA A 356 18.74 -15.86 43.37
C ALA A 356 20.12 -15.17 43.63
N TYR A 357 20.83 -14.73 42.60
CA TYR A 357 22.20 -14.20 42.74
C TYR A 357 22.29 -12.66 42.80
N GLY A 358 21.15 -11.95 42.83
CA GLY A 358 21.08 -10.51 43.07
C GLY A 358 21.40 -10.14 44.52
N GLY A 359 22.67 -10.19 44.90
CA GLY A 359 23.17 -9.56 46.13
C GLY A 359 23.03 -8.03 46.12
N GLU A 360 23.47 -7.37 47.20
CA GLU A 360 23.34 -5.93 47.51
C GLU A 360 23.88 -4.95 46.43
N ASN A 361 24.44 -5.43 45.32
CA ASN A 361 25.16 -4.64 44.32
C ASN A 361 24.39 -4.38 43.00
N GLY A 362 23.09 -4.67 42.93
CA GLY A 362 22.16 -4.03 41.99
C GLY A 362 22.38 -4.27 40.49
N TRP A 363 21.56 -5.14 39.90
CA TRP A 363 21.39 -5.26 38.44
C TRP A 363 21.17 -3.89 37.77
N ARG A 364 21.62 -3.75 36.51
CA ARG A 364 21.06 -2.72 35.62
C ARG A 364 19.55 -2.94 35.55
N GLN A 365 18.81 -2.02 36.16
CA GLN A 365 17.35 -2.03 36.11
C GLN A 365 16.93 -1.96 34.64
N GLY A 366 16.27 -3.00 34.14
CA GLY A 366 15.67 -2.97 32.81
C GLY A 366 16.37 -3.72 31.69
N PHE A 367 17.51 -4.37 31.92
CA PHE A 367 18.08 -5.25 30.89
C PHE A 367 17.22 -6.51 30.72
N SER A 368 16.93 -6.87 29.47
CA SER A 368 15.97 -7.92 29.12
C SER A 368 16.50 -8.98 28.15
N GLY A 369 17.77 -8.89 27.76
CA GLY A 369 18.45 -9.73 26.77
C GLY A 369 19.12 -8.89 25.68
N PRO A 370 19.72 -9.54 24.66
CA PRO A 370 20.31 -8.84 23.52
C PRO A 370 19.33 -7.84 22.90
N SER A 371 19.84 -6.70 22.43
CA SER A 371 19.05 -5.69 21.74
C SER A 371 19.89 -4.88 20.76
N GLN A 372 19.26 -4.01 19.96
CA GLN A 372 19.91 -3.15 18.97
C GLN A 372 20.63 -3.96 17.89
N LEU A 373 19.97 -4.99 17.36
CA LEU A 373 20.52 -5.84 16.32
C LEU A 373 20.81 -5.02 15.06
N LEU A 374 22.06 -5.05 14.62
CA LEU A 374 22.51 -4.50 13.34
C LEU A 374 23.23 -5.59 12.55
N VAL A 375 22.60 -6.03 11.47
CA VAL A 375 23.18 -7.04 10.59
C VAL A 375 24.30 -6.46 9.73
N LEU A 376 25.35 -7.26 9.56
CA LEU A 376 26.46 -7.05 8.64
C LEU A 376 26.40 -8.17 7.59
N PRO A 377 25.79 -7.92 6.43
CA PRO A 377 25.67 -8.93 5.39
C PRO A 377 27.04 -9.44 4.93
N SER A 378 27.08 -10.70 4.55
CA SER A 378 28.26 -11.38 4.03
C SER A 378 28.81 -10.68 2.79
N ASN A 379 30.13 -10.65 2.67
CA ASN A 379 30.83 -9.94 1.59
C ASN A 379 31.82 -10.83 0.84
N GLY A 380 31.56 -12.15 0.84
CA GLY A 380 32.42 -13.18 0.25
C GLY A 380 33.68 -13.53 1.06
N PHE A 381 34.07 -12.68 2.02
CA PHE A 381 35.19 -12.95 2.93
C PHE A 381 34.71 -13.25 4.36
N ASN A 382 33.75 -12.46 4.85
CA ASN A 382 33.10 -12.70 6.12
C ASN A 382 31.69 -13.24 5.89
N PRO A 383 31.21 -14.18 6.74
CA PRO A 383 29.81 -14.58 6.74
C PRO A 383 28.91 -13.42 7.21
N ASP A 384 27.60 -13.62 7.13
CA ASP A 384 26.65 -12.73 7.80
C ASP A 384 26.99 -12.70 9.30
N ARG A 385 27.00 -11.50 9.85
CA ARG A 385 27.25 -11.26 11.27
C ARG A 385 26.21 -10.30 11.82
N VAL A 386 26.02 -10.29 13.12
CA VAL A 386 25.16 -9.32 13.81
C VAL A 386 25.94 -8.60 14.89
N ILE A 387 25.75 -7.30 14.96
CA ILE A 387 26.19 -6.43 16.05
C ILE A 387 25.02 -6.24 16.99
N TYR A 388 25.26 -6.26 18.30
CA TYR A 388 24.20 -6.12 19.28
C TYR A 388 24.78 -5.65 20.62
N SER A 389 23.89 -5.16 21.48
CA SER A 389 24.16 -4.87 22.88
C SER A 389 23.84 -6.10 23.74
N MET A 390 24.72 -6.50 24.65
CA MET A 390 24.47 -7.64 25.56
C MET A 390 25.30 -7.56 26.84
N MET A 391 24.71 -8.00 27.96
CA MET A 391 25.42 -8.28 29.21
C MET A 391 26.03 -9.68 29.19
N GLU A 392 27.28 -9.83 29.56
CA GLU A 392 27.89 -11.15 29.78
C GLU A 392 27.96 -11.45 31.27
N ALA A 393 27.04 -12.29 31.73
CA ALA A 393 27.00 -12.73 33.11
C ALA A 393 27.64 -14.13 33.24
N ILE A 394 28.97 -14.27 33.27
CA ILE A 394 29.57 -15.57 33.58
C ILE A 394 29.49 -15.83 35.10
N GLY A 395 28.97 -16.99 35.50
CA GLY A 395 28.95 -17.40 36.90
C GLY A 395 28.40 -18.79 37.16
N GLY A 396 29.14 -19.83 36.77
CA GLY A 396 28.95 -21.18 37.30
C GLY A 396 29.89 -21.43 38.49
N GLN A 397 29.44 -22.21 39.48
CA GLN A 397 30.10 -22.53 40.77
C GLN A 397 31.59 -22.93 40.76
N ASP A 398 32.22 -23.12 39.60
CA ASP A 398 33.56 -23.71 39.44
C ASP A 398 34.51 -22.93 38.48
N ASP A 399 34.12 -21.75 37.97
CA ASP A 399 35.00 -20.93 37.10
C ASP A 399 35.32 -19.54 37.70
N ASP A 400 36.33 -19.49 38.57
CA ASP A 400 36.90 -18.27 39.17
C ASP A 400 37.61 -17.35 38.15
N SER A 401 37.62 -17.67 36.85
CA SER A 401 38.46 -16.97 35.86
C SER A 401 37.76 -15.88 35.05
N HIS A 402 36.45 -15.68 35.20
CA HIS A 402 35.70 -14.69 34.42
C HIS A 402 34.75 -13.85 35.29
N PRO A 403 35.03 -12.54 35.49
CA PRO A 403 34.12 -11.65 36.22
C PRO A 403 32.84 -11.33 35.41
N PRO A 404 31.76 -10.89 36.06
CA PRO A 404 30.58 -10.39 35.35
C PRO A 404 30.94 -9.12 34.58
N ASN A 405 30.53 -9.05 33.31
CA ASN A 405 30.71 -7.89 32.46
C ASN A 405 29.35 -7.22 32.22
N GLY A 406 29.35 -5.90 32.23
CA GLY A 406 28.16 -5.09 32.03
C GLY A 406 27.62 -5.19 30.60
N GLU A 407 26.58 -4.43 30.30
CA GLU A 407 26.02 -4.36 28.94
C GLU A 407 27.01 -3.67 27.99
N GLU A 408 27.56 -4.42 27.05
CA GLU A 408 28.63 -3.96 26.14
C GLU A 408 28.31 -4.27 24.67
N LEU A 409 29.20 -3.86 23.76
CA LEU A 409 29.02 -4.06 22.32
C LEU A 409 29.58 -5.41 21.87
N TRP A 410 28.75 -6.23 21.24
CA TRP A 410 29.08 -7.59 20.81
C TRP A 410 28.96 -7.77 19.30
N ILE A 411 29.64 -8.80 18.78
CA ILE A 411 29.46 -9.32 17.44
C ILE A 411 29.28 -10.84 17.49
N SER A 412 28.44 -11.38 16.60
CA SER A 412 28.31 -12.81 16.37
C SER A 412 28.22 -13.14 14.88
N ASP A 413 28.82 -14.25 14.46
CA ASP A 413 28.57 -14.88 13.15
C ASP A 413 27.58 -16.05 13.21
N GLY A 414 26.91 -16.25 14.35
CA GLY A 414 26.02 -17.39 14.59
C GLY A 414 26.74 -18.62 15.15
N THR A 415 28.06 -18.57 15.38
CA THR A 415 28.84 -19.65 15.99
C THR A 415 29.44 -19.21 17.32
N LEU A 416 29.72 -20.16 18.22
CA LEU A 416 30.39 -19.87 19.48
C LEU A 416 31.78 -19.23 19.27
N GLY A 417 32.53 -19.68 18.26
CA GLY A 417 33.88 -19.17 17.99
C GLY A 417 33.90 -17.77 17.34
N GLY A 418 32.81 -17.38 16.67
CA GLY A 418 32.65 -16.06 16.06
C GLY A 418 31.80 -15.09 16.89
N THR A 419 31.47 -15.46 18.14
CA THR A 419 30.74 -14.62 19.09
C THR A 419 31.69 -14.07 20.15
N PHE A 420 31.87 -12.76 20.20
CA PHE A 420 32.78 -12.11 21.16
C PHE A 420 32.47 -10.62 21.34
N MET A 421 32.88 -10.06 22.49
CA MET A 421 32.77 -8.64 22.79
C MET A 421 33.72 -7.84 21.88
N LEU A 422 33.20 -6.83 21.19
CA LEU A 422 33.99 -5.94 20.34
C LEU A 422 34.74 -4.89 21.14
N ALA A 423 34.05 -4.31 22.12
CA ALA A 423 34.55 -3.19 22.90
C ALA A 423 34.03 -3.32 24.34
N ASN A 424 34.95 -3.29 25.28
CA ASN A 424 34.68 -3.09 26.70
C ASN A 424 34.86 -1.58 26.97
N ILE A 425 33.75 -0.84 27.01
CA ILE A 425 33.76 0.62 27.13
C ILE A 425 33.82 1.04 28.60
N VAL A 426 33.09 0.35 29.48
CA VAL A 426 33.18 0.51 30.93
C VAL A 426 33.94 -0.68 31.51
N PRO A 427 35.20 -0.51 31.92
CA PRO A 427 36.01 -1.61 32.42
C PRO A 427 35.48 -2.12 33.77
N GLU A 428 35.69 -3.39 34.02
CA GLU A 428 35.27 -4.04 35.26
C GLU A 428 36.15 -3.60 36.43
N ASP A 429 35.62 -2.75 37.31
CA ASP A 429 36.36 -2.14 38.42
C ASP A 429 35.71 -2.33 39.80
N GLU A 430 34.55 -3.00 39.87
CA GLU A 430 33.83 -3.24 41.13
C GLU A 430 34.17 -4.59 41.77
N SER A 431 34.44 -4.60 43.07
CA SER A 431 34.59 -5.83 43.85
C SER A 431 33.26 -6.26 44.45
N TRP A 432 32.92 -7.56 44.40
CA TRP A 432 31.71 -8.11 45.00
C TRP A 432 32.02 -9.25 46.00
N GLN A 433 31.04 -9.61 46.82
CA GLN A 433 31.16 -10.71 47.79
C GLN A 433 30.18 -11.82 47.41
N TYR A 434 30.64 -13.07 47.40
CA TYR A 434 29.78 -14.24 47.23
C TYR A 434 30.26 -15.37 48.15
N GLU A 435 29.33 -15.96 48.92
CA GLU A 435 29.61 -16.98 49.96
C GLU A 435 30.79 -16.66 50.91
N GLY A 436 31.02 -15.37 51.21
CA GLY A 436 32.11 -14.91 52.08
C GLY A 436 33.49 -14.82 51.42
N VAL A 437 33.55 -15.02 50.10
CA VAL A 437 34.72 -14.78 49.26
C VAL A 437 34.56 -13.44 48.55
N THR A 438 35.61 -12.63 48.55
CA THR A 438 35.68 -11.38 47.78
C THR A 438 36.17 -11.68 46.38
N TYR A 439 35.37 -11.31 45.39
CA TYR A 439 35.71 -11.40 43.98
C TYR A 439 35.93 -9.99 43.43
N CYS A 440 36.86 -9.89 42.50
CA CYS A 440 37.12 -8.68 41.72
C CYS A 440 37.54 -9.15 40.32
N CYS A 441 37.32 -8.37 39.27
CA CYS A 441 36.64 -7.08 39.24
C CYS A 441 35.52 -7.22 38.22
N GLY A 442 34.29 -6.91 38.61
CA GLY A 442 33.09 -7.02 37.77
C GLY A 442 32.55 -5.65 37.39
N ASP A 443 31.71 -5.63 36.37
CA ASP A 443 30.85 -4.51 36.02
C ASP A 443 29.41 -5.04 35.87
N PHE A 444 28.47 -4.46 36.62
CA PHE A 444 27.07 -4.86 36.61
C PHE A 444 26.18 -3.94 35.77
N GLN A 445 26.71 -2.83 35.25
CA GLN A 445 25.96 -1.85 34.46
C GLN A 445 26.41 -1.80 33.01
N GLY A 446 27.71 -1.74 32.73
CA GLY A 446 28.25 -1.59 31.39
C GLY A 446 27.99 -0.22 30.78
N SER A 447 28.31 -0.13 29.50
CA SER A 447 28.15 1.08 28.71
C SER A 447 26.80 1.22 28.02
N ALA A 448 25.99 0.16 28.00
CA ALA A 448 24.68 0.10 27.36
C ALA A 448 24.61 0.77 25.97
N PRO A 449 25.31 0.21 24.97
CA PRO A 449 25.31 0.73 23.61
C PRO A 449 23.91 0.80 23.00
N ARG A 450 23.60 1.89 22.29
CA ARG A 450 22.34 2.05 21.53
C ARG A 450 22.51 2.97 20.33
N ASP A 451 21.50 2.98 19.46
CA ASP A 451 21.46 3.79 18.24
C ASP A 451 22.66 3.47 17.32
N ILE A 452 22.84 2.17 17.08
CA ILE A 452 24.00 1.61 16.41
C ILE A 452 23.78 1.69 14.90
N ILE A 453 24.67 2.38 14.19
CA ILE A 453 24.65 2.47 12.72
C ILE A 453 26.00 2.06 12.12
N LEU A 454 25.97 1.56 10.90
CA LEU A 454 27.17 1.32 10.10
C LEU A 454 27.40 2.48 9.13
N LYS A 455 28.59 3.09 9.17
CA LYS A 455 29.04 4.07 8.18
C LYS A 455 30.42 3.71 7.66
N GLY A 456 30.47 3.25 6.41
CA GLY A 456 31.70 2.70 5.83
C GLY A 456 32.15 1.46 6.61
N SER A 457 33.38 1.46 7.10
CA SER A 457 33.92 0.37 7.93
C SER A 457 33.89 0.67 9.44
N ASN A 458 33.09 1.65 9.88
CA ASN A 458 33.01 2.02 11.28
C ASN A 458 31.57 1.88 11.77
N LEU A 459 31.43 1.22 12.91
CA LEU A 459 30.23 1.30 13.72
C LEU A 459 30.24 2.65 14.42
N TRP A 460 29.08 3.29 14.48
CA TRP A 460 28.80 4.47 15.28
C TRP A 460 27.66 4.14 16.22
N PHE A 461 27.77 4.56 17.46
CA PHE A 461 26.78 4.24 18.47
C PHE A 461 26.92 5.22 19.63
N THR A 462 25.93 5.21 20.51
CA THR A 462 26.00 5.95 21.77
C THR A 462 26.21 4.98 22.91
N ALA A 463 27.06 5.35 23.86
CA ALA A 463 27.36 4.52 25.01
C ALA A 463 27.66 5.41 26.21
N GLU A 464 27.47 4.86 27.39
CA GLU A 464 27.66 5.51 28.67
C GLU A 464 29.00 5.14 29.27
N SER A 465 29.61 6.09 29.97
CA SER A 465 30.89 5.88 30.65
C SER A 465 30.93 6.68 31.94
N ASN A 466 31.73 6.21 32.90
CA ASN A 466 31.87 6.87 34.20
C ASN A 466 32.49 8.28 34.10
N GLU A 467 33.31 8.52 33.08
CA GLU A 467 34.03 9.79 32.91
C GLU A 467 33.26 10.83 32.10
N TYR A 468 32.45 10.40 31.12
CA TYR A 468 31.83 11.29 30.12
C TYR A 468 30.29 11.19 30.08
N GLY A 469 29.68 10.31 30.89
CA GLY A 469 28.27 9.97 30.73
C GLY A 469 27.99 9.34 29.35
N ARG A 470 26.75 9.49 28.85
CA ARG A 470 26.33 9.00 27.54
C ARG A 470 26.74 9.93 26.41
N GLU A 471 27.64 9.44 25.56
CA GLU A 471 28.25 10.16 24.45
C GLU A 471 28.31 9.31 23.17
N VAL A 472 28.79 9.92 22.09
CA VAL A 472 28.94 9.26 20.79
C VAL A 472 30.32 8.61 20.65
N TYR A 473 30.33 7.34 20.24
CA TYR A 473 31.51 6.52 20.02
C TYR A 473 31.53 5.98 18.60
N ARG A 474 32.72 5.56 18.16
CA ARG A 474 32.89 4.76 16.97
C ARG A 474 33.82 3.59 17.21
N TYR A 475 33.58 2.49 16.51
CA TYR A 475 34.43 1.31 16.50
C TYR A 475 34.79 0.93 15.07
N SER A 476 36.08 0.78 14.78
CA SER A 476 36.51 0.37 13.43
C SER A 476 36.50 -1.14 13.26
N LEU A 477 35.75 -1.64 12.28
CA LEU A 477 35.76 -3.04 11.88
C LEU A 477 36.94 -3.38 10.94
N SER A 478 37.78 -2.39 10.61
CA SER A 478 38.98 -2.62 9.80
C SER A 478 40.12 -3.16 10.66
N GLY A 479 40.71 -4.30 10.27
CA GLY A 479 41.74 -5.02 11.04
C GLY A 479 43.07 -4.26 11.25
N LEU A 480 43.22 -3.06 10.70
CA LEU A 480 44.39 -2.20 10.89
C LEU A 480 44.11 -1.16 12.00
N GLY A 481 44.04 -1.62 13.25
CA GLY A 481 44.24 -0.78 14.44
C GLY A 481 43.24 0.37 14.68
N GLY A 482 42.03 0.27 14.13
CA GLY A 482 41.07 1.38 14.21
C GLY A 482 40.24 1.49 15.49
N GLY A 483 40.16 0.42 16.30
CA GLY A 483 39.75 0.38 17.72
C GLY A 483 38.45 1.08 18.13
N LEU A 484 38.15 1.05 19.43
CA LEU A 484 37.14 1.89 20.07
C LEU A 484 37.64 3.34 20.16
N PHE A 485 36.77 4.31 19.90
CA PHE A 485 37.10 5.73 19.96
C PHE A 485 35.90 6.57 20.44
N LEU A 486 36.05 7.30 21.55
CA LEU A 486 35.13 8.39 21.93
C LEU A 486 35.24 9.50 20.88
N VAL A 487 34.13 9.79 20.18
CA VAL A 487 34.14 10.80 19.13
C VAL A 487 34.25 12.20 19.74
N LYS A 488 33.43 12.49 20.75
CA LYS A 488 33.50 13.73 21.54
C LYS A 488 32.66 13.60 22.81
N ASP A 489 33.17 14.15 23.91
CA ASP A 489 32.39 14.56 25.06
C ASP A 489 31.69 15.88 24.71
N ILE A 490 30.45 15.81 24.20
CA ILE A 490 29.70 16.98 23.73
C ILE A 490 29.30 17.84 24.93
N LYS A 491 28.83 17.21 26.01
CA LYS A 491 28.46 17.87 27.26
C LYS A 491 29.55 17.66 28.30
N THR A 492 30.54 18.56 28.27
CA THR A 492 31.78 18.38 29.03
C THR A 492 31.59 17.98 30.49
N GLY A 493 32.25 16.90 30.89
CA GLY A 493 32.26 16.39 32.27
C GLY A 493 31.52 15.06 32.39
N VAL A 494 31.07 14.74 33.60
CA VAL A 494 30.45 13.44 33.90
C VAL A 494 28.99 13.32 33.47
N GLU A 495 28.37 14.43 33.04
CA GLU A 495 26.98 14.43 32.57
C GLU A 495 26.96 14.17 31.06
N GLY A 496 26.25 13.15 30.60
CA GLY A 496 26.18 12.84 29.17
C GLY A 496 25.31 13.82 28.36
N SER A 497 25.67 13.99 27.09
CA SER A 497 24.89 14.72 26.08
C SER A 497 23.66 13.96 25.57
N ASN A 498 23.50 12.69 25.96
CA ASN A 498 22.40 11.82 25.54
C ASN A 498 22.10 11.85 24.02
N PRO A 499 23.08 11.56 23.14
CA PRO A 499 22.83 11.59 21.72
C PRO A 499 21.73 10.59 21.28
N LEU A 500 20.98 10.98 20.25
CA LEU A 500 19.89 10.21 19.63
C LEU A 500 19.85 10.46 18.11
N HIS A 501 19.19 9.55 17.39
CA HIS A 501 18.90 9.62 15.95
C HIS A 501 20.15 9.70 15.07
N LEU A 502 21.20 8.93 15.39
CA LEU A 502 22.42 8.88 14.61
C LEU A 502 22.10 8.52 13.15
N THR A 503 22.35 9.46 12.23
CA THR A 503 22.00 9.29 10.82
C THR A 503 23.14 9.73 9.91
N SER A 504 23.57 8.85 9.01
CA SER A 504 24.68 9.16 8.09
C SER A 504 24.24 10.06 6.92
N ALA A 505 24.88 11.21 6.76
CA ALA A 505 24.64 12.13 5.63
C ALA A 505 25.80 13.13 5.45
N SER A 506 25.87 13.79 4.30
CA SER A 506 26.88 14.80 3.95
C SER A 506 28.33 14.35 4.25
N GLY A 507 28.62 13.06 4.08
CA GLY A 507 29.93 12.47 4.40
C GLY A 507 30.19 12.24 5.90
N GLY A 508 29.33 12.69 6.82
CA GLY A 508 29.42 12.62 8.28
C GLY A 508 28.28 11.81 8.92
N VAL A 509 28.00 12.09 10.19
CA VAL A 509 26.83 11.63 10.96
C VAL A 509 26.18 12.84 11.61
N PHE A 510 24.87 12.99 11.43
CA PHE A 510 24.03 13.91 12.19
C PHE A 510 23.45 13.20 13.41
N LEU A 511 23.23 13.94 14.48
CA LEU A 511 22.68 13.44 15.73
C LEU A 511 21.98 14.58 16.48
N SER A 512 21.01 14.23 17.30
CA SER A 512 20.38 15.12 18.28
C SER A 512 21.08 14.95 19.62
N ALA A 513 21.59 16.01 20.25
CA ALA A 513 22.34 15.92 21.52
C ALA A 513 22.19 17.17 22.38
N ASP A 514 22.22 16.98 23.71
CA ASP A 514 22.24 18.05 24.70
C ASP A 514 23.65 18.66 24.83
N GLY A 515 23.80 19.93 24.44
CA GLY A 515 25.06 20.66 24.59
C GLY A 515 25.32 21.22 25.99
N GLY A 516 24.44 20.95 26.96
CA GLY A 516 24.50 21.39 28.36
C GLY A 516 24.17 22.86 28.61
N SER A 517 24.33 23.74 27.61
CA SER A 517 23.96 25.16 27.68
C SER A 517 22.95 25.61 26.62
N VAL A 518 22.83 24.82 25.55
CA VAL A 518 21.94 25.04 24.40
C VAL A 518 20.82 24.00 24.34
N GLY A 519 20.67 23.16 25.38
CA GLY A 519 19.75 22.03 25.37
C GLY A 519 20.00 21.05 24.21
N GLN A 520 18.98 20.27 23.88
CA GLN A 520 19.03 19.21 22.86
C GLN A 520 18.77 19.76 21.45
N GLU A 521 19.84 19.76 20.66
CA GLU A 521 19.92 20.44 19.36
C GLU A 521 20.57 19.53 18.29
N LEU A 522 20.64 20.00 17.05
CA LEU A 522 21.24 19.26 15.94
C LEU A 522 22.76 19.41 15.92
N TYR A 523 23.46 18.29 15.99
CA TYR A 523 24.92 18.19 15.88
C TYR A 523 25.33 17.41 14.63
N TYR A 524 26.55 17.65 14.19
CA TYR A 524 27.17 16.95 13.07
C TYR A 524 28.61 16.58 13.40
N SER A 525 29.05 15.39 12.97
CA SER A 525 30.41 14.88 13.16
C SER A 525 30.95 14.13 11.94
N GLN A 526 32.27 14.23 11.71
CA GLN A 526 33.02 13.39 10.77
C GLN A 526 33.73 12.21 11.46
N GLY A 527 33.69 12.14 12.80
CA GLY A 527 34.21 11.01 13.58
C GLY A 527 35.33 11.37 14.53
N ASP A 528 35.52 12.67 14.79
CA ASP A 528 36.51 13.20 15.72
C ASP A 528 36.01 14.48 16.42
N ALA A 529 36.63 14.81 17.55
CA ALA A 529 36.21 15.91 18.40
C ALA A 529 36.28 17.31 17.74
N PHE A 530 37.12 17.49 16.72
CA PHE A 530 37.27 18.76 16.00
C PHE A 530 36.16 18.95 14.96
N SER A 531 35.73 17.86 14.34
CA SER A 531 34.63 17.86 13.38
C SER A 531 33.25 17.86 14.04
N THR A 532 33.14 17.38 15.29
CA THR A 532 31.88 17.34 16.03
C THR A 532 31.49 18.72 16.56
N ARG A 533 30.38 19.26 16.06
CA ARG A 533 29.91 20.61 16.41
C ARG A 533 28.39 20.72 16.37
N LEU A 534 27.87 21.68 17.13
CA LEU A 534 26.51 22.18 16.97
C LEU A 534 26.36 22.72 15.54
N VAL A 535 25.27 22.35 14.87
CA VAL A 535 24.95 22.84 13.52
C VAL A 535 24.31 24.21 13.63
N LYS A 536 23.28 24.33 14.46
CA LYS A 536 22.54 25.56 14.78
C LYS A 536 21.82 25.40 16.11
N ASP A 537 21.80 26.46 16.92
CA ASP A 537 20.91 26.59 18.07
C ASP A 537 19.52 27.03 17.53
N ILE A 538 18.62 26.06 17.32
CA ILE A 538 17.33 26.30 16.65
C ILE A 538 16.36 27.00 17.59
N TRP A 539 16.39 26.66 18.88
CA TRP A 539 15.61 27.33 19.91
C TRP A 539 16.52 28.03 20.93
N PRO A 540 16.96 29.28 20.64
CA PRO A 540 17.89 29.98 21.50
C PRO A 540 17.35 30.22 22.92
N GLY A 541 18.20 29.99 23.91
CA GLY A 541 17.92 30.24 25.32
C GLY A 541 18.69 29.26 26.20
N ALA A 542 18.82 29.59 27.49
CA ALA A 542 19.52 28.70 28.41
C ALA A 542 18.71 27.41 28.59
N ASN A 543 19.23 26.29 28.08
CA ASN A 543 18.64 24.95 28.17
C ASN A 543 17.27 24.80 27.48
N ASN A 544 16.96 25.65 26.49
CA ASN A 544 15.86 25.37 25.57
C ASN A 544 16.29 24.25 24.62
N SER A 545 15.36 23.43 24.14
CA SER A 545 15.68 22.28 23.29
C SER A 545 14.73 22.23 22.10
N SER A 546 15.27 22.32 20.88
CA SER A 546 14.50 22.09 19.66
C SER A 546 14.14 20.62 19.43
N SER A 547 14.82 19.72 20.16
CA SER A 547 14.63 18.26 20.14
C SER A 547 14.51 17.69 18.71
N PRO A 548 15.54 17.84 17.85
CA PRO A 548 15.50 17.31 16.50
C PRO A 548 15.25 15.80 16.48
N SER A 549 14.34 15.34 15.63
CA SER A 549 13.98 13.93 15.47
C SER A 549 13.62 13.62 14.01
N MET A 550 13.39 12.34 13.69
CA MET A 550 13.09 11.88 12.33
C MET A 550 14.19 12.27 11.31
N LEU A 551 15.45 12.26 11.74
CA LEU A 551 16.59 12.61 10.90
C LEU A 551 16.62 11.69 9.67
N THR A 552 16.36 12.27 8.51
CA THR A 552 16.26 11.55 7.23
C THR A 552 17.14 12.24 6.21
N LYS A 553 17.88 11.47 5.43
CA LYS A 553 18.73 12.03 4.37
C LYS A 553 17.86 12.38 3.15
N LEU A 554 17.95 13.62 2.66
CA LEU A 554 17.33 14.08 1.41
C LEU A 554 18.43 14.65 0.49
N GLY A 555 18.84 13.87 -0.52
CA GLY A 555 20.01 14.18 -1.34
C GLY A 555 21.29 14.28 -0.49
N GLN A 556 21.89 15.48 -0.44
CA GLN A 556 23.07 15.76 0.39
C GLN A 556 22.72 16.37 1.76
N ASN A 557 21.46 16.73 1.98
CA ASN A 557 20.99 17.43 3.16
C ASN A 557 20.36 16.46 4.16
N MET A 558 20.21 16.93 5.39
CA MET A 558 19.46 16.27 6.45
C MET A 558 18.12 16.98 6.63
N ILE A 559 17.01 16.26 6.51
CA ILE A 559 15.67 16.75 6.80
C ILE A 559 15.20 16.14 8.13
N PHE A 560 14.55 16.94 8.97
CA PHE A 560 14.21 16.55 10.35
C PHE A 560 13.03 17.38 10.88
N SER A 561 12.45 16.92 11.98
CA SER A 561 11.38 17.59 12.72
C SER A 561 11.98 18.30 13.94
N ALA A 562 11.68 19.59 14.14
CA ALA A 562 12.21 20.37 15.27
C ALA A 562 11.29 21.56 15.63
N ASP A 563 11.42 22.03 16.87
CA ASP A 563 10.66 23.17 17.42
C ASP A 563 11.59 24.36 17.69
N ASP A 564 11.28 25.55 17.18
CA ASP A 564 12.06 26.77 17.42
C ASP A 564 11.54 27.62 18.60
N GLY A 565 10.52 27.11 19.30
CA GLY A 565 9.83 27.77 20.40
C GLY A 565 8.89 28.90 19.97
N GLN A 566 8.69 29.11 18.67
CA GLN A 566 7.82 30.16 18.11
C GLN A 566 6.72 29.59 17.22
N HIS A 567 7.05 28.65 16.33
CA HIS A 567 6.14 28.08 15.35
C HIS A 567 5.70 26.66 15.72
N GLY A 568 6.09 26.14 16.89
CA GLY A 568 5.89 24.74 17.22
C GLY A 568 6.81 23.83 16.40
N ARG A 569 6.50 22.53 16.37
CA ARG A 569 7.33 21.51 15.71
C ARG A 569 6.97 21.42 14.24
N GLU A 570 7.94 21.79 13.41
CA GLU A 570 7.80 21.95 11.96
C GLU A 570 8.90 21.18 11.20
N LEU A 571 8.87 21.26 9.87
CA LEU A 571 9.83 20.58 8.98
C LEU A 571 11.07 21.45 8.73
N TRP A 572 12.25 20.92 9.04
CA TRP A 572 13.54 21.61 8.92
C TRP A 572 14.50 20.87 8.00
N ILE A 573 15.37 21.62 7.32
CA ILE A 573 16.46 21.09 6.50
C ILE A 573 17.80 21.67 6.94
N SER A 574 18.88 20.89 6.80
CA SER A 574 20.25 21.33 7.04
C SER A 574 21.21 20.77 5.99
N ASP A 575 22.13 21.63 5.52
CA ASP A 575 23.30 21.24 4.72
C ASP A 575 24.56 21.02 5.59
N ASN A 576 24.39 20.88 6.91
CA ASN A 576 25.41 20.88 7.98
C ASN A 576 25.98 22.26 8.38
N THR A 577 25.57 23.36 7.76
CA THR A 577 25.98 24.72 8.13
C THR A 577 24.88 25.46 8.88
N GLU A 578 25.24 26.45 9.69
CA GLU A 578 24.26 27.28 10.41
C GLU A 578 23.35 28.04 9.42
N SER A 579 23.92 28.57 8.34
CA SER A 579 23.19 29.32 7.30
C SER A 579 22.28 28.46 6.44
N GLY A 580 22.67 27.21 6.19
CA GLY A 580 21.86 26.25 5.43
C GLY A 580 20.91 25.44 6.31
N THR A 581 20.77 25.79 7.60
CA THR A 581 19.80 25.18 8.52
C THR A 581 18.59 26.09 8.74
N PHE A 582 17.42 25.69 8.24
CA PHE A 582 16.20 26.51 8.31
C PHE A 582 14.93 25.68 8.24
N MET A 583 13.83 26.22 8.77
CA MET A 583 12.47 25.70 8.61
C MET A 583 12.06 25.85 7.14
N ILE A 584 11.68 24.75 6.50
CA ILE A 584 11.35 24.74 5.08
C ILE A 584 10.06 25.52 4.82
N LYS A 585 9.06 25.29 5.68
CA LYS A 585 7.74 25.93 5.66
C LYS A 585 7.14 25.82 7.05
N ASP A 586 6.51 26.89 7.51
CA ASP A 586 5.56 26.85 8.63
C ASP A 586 4.25 26.28 8.07
N ILE A 587 4.04 24.97 8.27
CA ILE A 587 2.93 24.23 7.67
C ILE A 587 1.63 24.56 8.42
N ASN A 588 1.69 24.59 9.76
CA ASN A 588 0.56 24.94 10.61
C ASN A 588 0.78 26.29 11.30
N THR A 589 0.42 27.38 10.63
CA THR A 589 0.71 28.75 11.11
C THR A 589 0.11 29.13 12.47
N ASN A 590 -0.79 28.31 13.03
CA ASN A 590 -1.44 28.53 14.32
C ASN A 590 -0.93 27.58 15.44
N GLY A 591 0.01 26.68 15.15
CA GLY A 591 0.47 25.68 16.11
C GLY A 591 1.54 24.76 15.53
N SER A 592 1.63 23.53 16.04
CA SER A 592 2.56 22.52 15.50
C SER A 592 1.92 21.75 14.35
N SER A 593 2.65 21.52 13.26
CA SER A 593 2.25 20.53 12.25
C SER A 593 2.65 19.10 12.62
N ASP A 594 3.53 18.93 13.61
CA ASP A 594 4.08 17.65 14.09
C ASP A 594 4.44 16.69 12.92
N PRO A 595 5.34 17.09 12.00
CA PRO A 595 5.68 16.29 10.84
C PRO A 595 6.43 15.02 11.26
N GLY A 596 6.02 13.86 10.72
CA GLY A 596 6.61 12.55 11.03
C GLY A 596 6.46 11.53 9.90
N TRP A 597 6.95 10.30 10.15
CA TRP A 597 6.98 9.19 9.19
C TRP A 597 7.67 9.55 7.86
N PHE A 598 8.89 10.04 7.96
CA PHE A 598 9.65 10.54 6.83
C PHE A 598 10.08 9.40 5.92
N THR A 599 9.66 9.46 4.66
CA THR A 599 10.04 8.49 3.62
C THR A 599 10.47 9.24 2.37
N VAL A 600 11.58 8.84 1.76
CA VAL A 600 12.07 9.48 0.53
C VAL A 600 11.78 8.59 -0.67
N MET A 601 11.11 9.15 -1.67
CA MET A 601 10.86 8.54 -2.99
C MET A 601 11.31 9.53 -4.06
N ASP A 602 12.19 9.10 -4.96
CA ASP A 602 12.71 9.91 -6.08
C ASP A 602 13.17 11.33 -5.68
N ASP A 603 14.07 11.39 -4.68
CA ASP A 603 14.62 12.65 -4.13
C ASP A 603 13.56 13.62 -3.56
N THR A 604 12.34 13.16 -3.32
CA THR A 604 11.27 13.91 -2.65
C THR A 604 10.97 13.26 -1.30
N LEU A 605 10.88 14.08 -0.25
CA LEU A 605 10.38 13.62 1.05
C LEU A 605 8.85 13.55 1.03
N TYR A 606 8.31 12.47 1.56
CA TYR A 606 6.90 12.27 1.90
C TYR A 606 6.78 12.09 3.41
N PHE A 607 5.75 12.67 4.01
CA PHE A 607 5.57 12.70 5.47
C PHE A 607 4.14 13.04 5.84
N MET A 608 3.73 12.68 7.06
CA MET A 608 2.42 13.07 7.59
C MET A 608 2.53 14.37 8.39
N ALA A 609 1.66 15.33 8.14
CA ALA A 609 1.61 16.59 8.88
C ALA A 609 0.17 17.08 9.09
N TYR A 610 -0.05 17.75 10.22
CA TYR A 610 -1.34 18.27 10.66
C TYR A 610 -1.52 19.74 10.27
N THR A 611 -2.73 20.10 9.84
CA THR A 611 -3.21 21.49 9.80
C THR A 611 -4.62 21.59 10.38
N GLU A 612 -5.04 22.78 10.78
CA GLU A 612 -6.43 22.99 11.26
C GLU A 612 -7.47 22.80 10.14
N GLU A 613 -7.08 23.03 8.87
CA GLU A 613 -7.98 22.97 7.71
C GLU A 613 -8.17 21.55 7.18
N ASN A 614 -7.10 20.75 7.14
CA ASN A 614 -7.08 19.43 6.50
C ASN A 614 -6.82 18.28 7.46
N GLY A 615 -6.67 18.52 8.78
CA GLY A 615 -6.21 17.49 9.71
C GLY A 615 -4.83 16.94 9.35
N ARG A 616 -4.54 15.68 9.73
CA ARG A 616 -3.26 14.99 9.46
C ARG A 616 -3.35 14.15 8.19
N GLU A 617 -2.66 14.63 7.17
CA GLU A 617 -2.68 14.09 5.81
C GLU A 617 -1.27 13.83 5.29
N LEU A 618 -1.16 13.27 4.09
CA LEU A 618 0.11 13.07 3.38
C LEU A 618 0.60 14.35 2.70
N TRP A 619 1.80 14.78 3.05
CA TRP A 619 2.50 15.92 2.48
C TRP A 619 3.75 15.48 1.75
N ARG A 620 4.23 16.33 0.83
CA ARG A 620 5.53 16.17 0.19
C ARG A 620 6.40 17.41 0.29
N SER A 621 7.72 17.24 0.18
CA SER A 621 8.72 18.30 0.14
C SER A 621 9.93 17.92 -0.73
N ASP A 622 10.37 18.82 -1.60
CA ASP A 622 11.66 18.73 -2.31
C ASP A 622 12.81 19.45 -1.57
N GLY A 623 12.58 19.85 -0.31
CA GLY A 623 13.50 20.67 0.48
C GLY A 623 13.30 22.18 0.33
N THR A 624 12.34 22.63 -0.48
CA THR A 624 12.01 24.05 -0.68
C THR A 624 10.60 24.37 -0.20
N THR A 625 10.35 25.63 0.18
CA THR A 625 9.00 26.09 0.57
C THR A 625 7.97 25.88 -0.54
N ALA A 626 8.36 26.09 -1.81
CA ALA A 626 7.45 25.97 -2.95
C ALA A 626 7.11 24.51 -3.29
N GLY A 627 8.07 23.59 -3.15
CA GLY A 627 7.86 22.16 -3.30
C GLY A 627 7.28 21.47 -2.06
N THR A 628 6.94 22.23 -1.01
CA THR A 628 6.33 21.71 0.22
C THR A 628 4.83 21.97 0.24
N TYR A 629 4.03 20.93 -0.02
CA TYR A 629 2.58 21.02 -0.14
C TYR A 629 1.87 19.69 0.15
N LEU A 630 0.58 19.79 0.49
CA LEU A 630 -0.33 18.66 0.71
C LEU A 630 -0.49 17.87 -0.60
N VAL A 631 -0.26 16.55 -0.58
CA VAL A 631 -0.39 15.72 -1.79
C VAL A 631 -1.84 15.65 -2.23
N ARG A 632 -2.73 15.29 -1.29
CA ARG A 632 -4.17 15.20 -1.45
C ARG A 632 -4.85 15.29 -0.08
N ASP A 633 -6.01 15.94 -0.02
CA ASP A 633 -6.90 15.90 1.15
C ASP A 633 -7.74 14.62 1.05
N ILE A 634 -7.25 13.51 1.63
CA ILE A 634 -7.87 12.19 1.47
C ILE A 634 -9.14 12.09 2.30
N ASN A 635 -9.13 12.62 3.54
CA ASN A 635 -10.31 12.73 4.41
C ASN A 635 -10.77 14.19 4.48
N PRO A 636 -11.72 14.64 3.63
CA PRO A 636 -11.93 16.05 3.37
C PRO A 636 -12.22 16.90 4.61
N GLY A 637 -11.60 18.07 4.66
CA GLY A 637 -11.78 19.04 5.74
C GLY A 637 -10.93 18.73 6.97
N SER A 638 -11.36 19.12 8.17
CA SER A 638 -10.48 19.08 9.36
C SER A 638 -10.23 17.69 9.95
N ASN A 639 -10.66 16.62 9.26
CA ASN A 639 -10.47 15.24 9.71
C ASN A 639 -9.09 14.74 9.26
N SER A 640 -8.61 13.63 9.83
CA SER A 640 -7.32 13.05 9.42
C SER A 640 -7.55 11.74 8.69
N SER A 641 -6.89 11.56 7.56
CA SER A 641 -6.83 10.27 6.87
C SER A 641 -5.81 9.32 7.50
N PHE A 642 -4.79 9.85 8.17
CA PHE A 642 -3.81 9.02 8.85
C PHE A 642 -4.39 8.36 10.10
N VAL A 643 -4.46 7.03 10.10
CA VAL A 643 -4.97 6.24 11.23
C VAL A 643 -3.82 5.71 12.07
N TRP A 644 -3.83 6.07 13.35
CA TRP A 644 -2.95 5.45 14.34
C TRP A 644 -3.48 4.06 14.70
N THR A 645 -2.77 3.02 14.28
CA THR A 645 -2.95 1.69 14.89
C THR A 645 -2.01 1.62 16.11
N PRO A 646 -2.47 1.40 17.34
CA PRO A 646 -1.55 1.11 18.44
C PRO A 646 -1.07 -0.34 18.26
N ASP A 647 0.23 -0.65 18.18
CA ASP A 647 0.77 -2.02 18.06
C ASP A 647 2.10 -2.14 18.81
N PHE A 648 2.39 -3.33 19.34
CA PHE A 648 3.60 -3.69 20.10
C PHE A 648 4.86 -3.79 19.23
N PHE A 649 4.71 -4.15 17.96
CA PHE A 649 5.84 -4.27 17.03
C PHE A 649 5.87 -3.04 16.11
N HIS A 650 7.05 -2.41 15.99
CA HIS A 650 7.28 -1.16 15.26
C HIS A 650 6.56 -1.11 13.91
N GLN A 651 5.89 0.00 13.62
CA GLN A 651 4.99 0.12 12.48
C GLN A 651 5.66 0.85 11.32
N GLU A 652 6.11 0.08 10.34
CA GLU A 652 6.28 0.61 8.99
C GLU A 652 4.89 0.88 8.43
N LEU A 653 4.51 2.16 8.39
CA LEU A 653 3.22 2.64 7.88
C LEU A 653 3.32 3.22 6.46
N LEU A 654 4.55 3.40 5.97
CA LEU A 654 4.87 3.90 4.65
C LEU A 654 5.99 3.05 4.06
N LEU A 655 5.88 2.67 2.78
CA LEU A 655 6.93 1.97 2.06
C LEU A 655 6.97 2.42 0.60
N VAL A 656 8.16 2.59 0.04
CA VAL A 656 8.34 2.80 -1.40
C VAL A 656 8.50 1.46 -2.09
N HIS A 657 7.63 1.17 -3.04
CA HIS A 657 7.65 -0.06 -3.84
C HIS A 657 7.36 0.30 -5.30
N ASN A 658 8.16 -0.20 -6.24
CA ASN A 658 7.98 0.01 -7.68
C ASN A 658 7.68 1.47 -8.13
N GLY A 659 8.32 2.45 -7.48
CA GLY A 659 8.17 3.88 -7.84
C GLY A 659 6.89 4.55 -7.31
N ALA A 660 6.15 3.87 -6.43
CA ALA A 660 5.03 4.44 -5.70
C ALA A 660 5.23 4.32 -4.18
N LEU A 661 4.66 5.25 -3.44
CA LEU A 661 4.63 5.21 -1.98
C LEU A 661 3.31 4.58 -1.54
N TYR A 662 3.39 3.49 -0.78
CA TYR A 662 2.27 2.78 -0.20
C TYR A 662 2.10 3.16 1.26
N PHE A 663 0.87 3.37 1.69
CA PHE A 663 0.55 3.83 3.05
C PHE A 663 -0.90 3.49 3.43
N ILE A 664 -1.20 3.55 4.73
CA ILE A 664 -2.57 3.44 5.22
C ILE A 664 -3.26 4.81 5.24
N ALA A 665 -4.51 4.87 4.76
CA ALA A 665 -5.35 6.05 4.88
C ALA A 665 -6.84 5.69 4.96
N ASP A 666 -7.60 6.52 5.70
CA ASP A 666 -9.06 6.50 5.81
C ASP A 666 -9.64 7.69 5.04
N ASP A 667 -10.54 7.43 4.09
CA ASP A 667 -11.20 8.46 3.29
C ASP A 667 -12.37 9.16 4.02
N GLY A 668 -12.70 8.69 5.23
CA GLY A 668 -13.76 9.23 6.07
C GLY A 668 -15.16 8.84 5.61
N GLY A 669 -15.32 7.87 4.70
CA GLY A 669 -16.60 7.59 4.07
C GLY A 669 -16.75 6.20 3.46
N GLU A 670 -16.18 6.01 2.28
CA GLU A 670 -16.53 4.93 1.35
C GLU A 670 -15.81 3.61 1.67
N PHE A 671 -14.54 3.69 2.09
CA PHE A 671 -13.65 2.53 2.21
C PHE A 671 -13.12 2.32 3.64
N GLY A 672 -13.15 3.34 4.50
CA GLY A 672 -12.47 3.27 5.79
C GLY A 672 -10.94 3.17 5.62
N ALA A 673 -10.21 2.71 6.64
CA ALA A 673 -8.75 2.66 6.64
C ALA A 673 -8.21 1.46 5.84
N GLU A 674 -7.74 1.75 4.62
CA GLU A 674 -7.29 0.76 3.62
C GLU A 674 -5.87 1.04 3.12
N LEU A 675 -5.39 0.22 2.17
CA LEU A 675 -4.08 0.40 1.54
C LEU A 675 -4.21 1.39 0.39
N TRP A 676 -3.44 2.47 0.45
CA TRP A 676 -3.37 3.52 -0.55
C TRP A 676 -1.98 3.56 -1.18
N ARG A 677 -1.91 4.12 -2.39
CA ARG A 677 -0.65 4.45 -3.06
C ARG A 677 -0.65 5.88 -3.57
N THR A 678 0.54 6.44 -3.76
CA THR A 678 0.74 7.70 -4.46
C THR A 678 2.00 7.70 -5.32
N ASP A 679 1.93 8.35 -6.48
CA ASP A 679 3.10 8.77 -7.28
C ASP A 679 3.59 10.19 -6.89
N GLY A 680 2.95 10.81 -5.90
CA GLY A 680 3.18 12.18 -5.45
C GLY A 680 2.32 13.25 -6.11
N THR A 681 1.38 12.86 -6.96
CA THR A 681 0.35 13.74 -7.52
C THR A 681 -1.01 13.43 -6.92
N ASP A 682 -1.90 14.43 -6.91
CA ASP A 682 -3.29 14.27 -6.46
C ASP A 682 -4.05 13.18 -7.25
N LEU A 683 -3.84 13.14 -8.57
CA LEU A 683 -4.47 12.17 -9.47
C LEU A 683 -3.91 10.75 -9.34
N GLY A 684 -2.61 10.62 -9.07
CA GLY A 684 -1.97 9.32 -8.83
C GLY A 684 -2.06 8.86 -7.38
N THR A 685 -2.84 9.55 -6.52
CA THR A 685 -3.12 9.15 -5.15
C THR A 685 -4.46 8.43 -5.08
N GLU A 686 -4.45 7.13 -4.84
CA GLU A 686 -5.64 6.28 -4.94
C GLU A 686 -5.58 5.09 -3.99
N ILE A 687 -6.77 4.54 -3.69
CA ILE A 687 -6.88 3.27 -2.98
C ILE A 687 -6.36 2.14 -3.88
N VAL A 688 -5.59 1.24 -3.29
CA VAL A 688 -5.00 0.09 -3.99
C VAL A 688 -5.94 -1.11 -3.93
N VAL A 689 -6.39 -1.42 -2.73
CA VAL A 689 -7.28 -2.55 -2.45
C VAL A 689 -8.16 -2.19 -1.25
N ASP A 690 -9.47 -2.37 -1.43
CA ASP A 690 -10.46 -2.38 -0.34
C ASP A 690 -10.64 -3.84 0.10
N ILE A 691 -9.97 -4.20 1.20
CA ILE A 691 -9.95 -5.59 1.70
C ILE A 691 -11.26 -5.93 2.41
N ASN A 692 -11.88 -4.95 3.06
CA ASN A 692 -13.13 -5.11 3.79
C ASN A 692 -14.22 -4.23 3.16
N PRO A 693 -14.93 -4.74 2.14
CA PRO A 693 -15.81 -3.93 1.30
C PRO A 693 -16.72 -2.96 2.05
N GLY A 694 -16.73 -1.72 1.57
CA GLY A 694 -17.51 -0.63 2.15
C GLY A 694 -16.74 0.08 3.25
N ASN A 695 -17.45 0.68 4.22
CA ASN A 695 -16.82 1.57 5.20
C ASN A 695 -16.08 0.88 6.35
N ASN A 696 -15.79 -0.42 6.22
CA ASN A 696 -15.11 -1.19 7.26
C ASN A 696 -13.61 -1.17 7.00
N SER A 697 -12.84 -0.76 8.00
CA SER A 697 -11.39 -0.71 7.85
C SER A 697 -10.75 -2.11 7.90
N SER A 698 -9.73 -2.33 7.09
CA SER A 698 -8.85 -3.50 7.14
C SER A 698 -7.55 -3.25 7.91
N TRP A 699 -7.25 -1.97 8.19
CA TRP A 699 -6.07 -1.52 8.94
C TRP A 699 -4.74 -2.12 8.45
N PRO A 700 -4.34 -1.91 7.17
CA PRO A 700 -3.07 -2.42 6.67
C PRO A 700 -1.87 -1.84 7.42
N ASN A 701 -0.91 -2.69 7.79
CA ASN A 701 0.33 -2.25 8.41
C ASN A 701 1.48 -3.23 8.14
N ARG A 702 2.70 -2.84 8.53
CA ARG A 702 3.94 -3.65 8.44
C ARG A 702 4.20 -4.08 7.01
N PHE A 703 4.74 -3.16 6.22
CA PHE A 703 5.01 -3.40 4.80
C PHE A 703 6.38 -4.07 4.59
N ILE A 704 6.54 -4.88 3.55
CA ILE A 704 7.85 -5.31 3.06
C ILE A 704 7.79 -5.57 1.56
N SER A 705 8.80 -5.12 0.82
CA SER A 705 8.93 -5.41 -0.61
C SER A 705 9.79 -6.64 -0.83
N VAL A 706 9.28 -7.64 -1.55
CA VAL A 706 10.05 -8.82 -1.96
C VAL A 706 9.77 -9.10 -3.44
N GLY A 707 10.80 -8.88 -4.27
CA GLY A 707 10.66 -8.94 -5.73
C GLY A 707 9.67 -7.87 -6.21
N GLU A 708 8.68 -8.29 -7.01
CA GLU A 708 7.65 -7.41 -7.57
C GLU A 708 6.44 -7.22 -6.65
N LYS A 709 6.36 -8.01 -5.57
CA LYS A 709 5.23 -8.00 -4.65
C LYS A 709 5.52 -7.15 -3.42
N LEU A 710 4.52 -6.39 -3.01
CA LEU A 710 4.40 -5.74 -1.72
C LEU A 710 3.67 -6.69 -0.77
N TYR A 711 4.23 -6.96 0.40
CA TYR A 711 3.57 -7.75 1.43
C TYR A 711 3.24 -6.86 2.63
N PHE A 712 2.14 -7.18 3.30
CA PHE A 712 1.65 -6.42 4.45
C PHE A 712 0.72 -7.25 5.29
N THR A 713 0.41 -6.83 6.50
CA THR A 713 -0.73 -7.43 7.23
C THR A 713 -1.98 -6.62 7.10
N SER A 714 -3.12 -7.29 7.02
CA SER A 714 -4.42 -6.65 7.06
C SER A 714 -5.45 -7.55 7.76
N TRP A 715 -6.45 -6.93 8.38
CA TRP A 715 -7.51 -7.58 9.12
C TRP A 715 -8.76 -7.77 8.25
N SER A 716 -9.40 -8.92 8.39
CA SER A 716 -10.76 -9.16 7.88
C SER A 716 -11.62 -9.85 8.94
N GLN A 717 -12.93 -9.67 8.84
CA GLN A 717 -13.87 -10.31 9.79
C GLN A 717 -13.80 -11.85 9.70
N GLU A 718 -13.56 -12.40 8.52
CA GLU A 718 -13.53 -13.85 8.29
C GLU A 718 -12.24 -14.50 8.80
N ARG A 719 -11.10 -13.83 8.63
CA ARG A 719 -9.75 -14.42 8.80
C ARG A 719 -8.91 -13.72 9.86
N GLY A 720 -9.42 -12.71 10.58
CA GLY A 720 -8.57 -11.89 11.45
C GLY A 720 -7.43 -11.23 10.65
N ARG A 721 -6.31 -10.96 11.32
CA ARG A 721 -5.15 -10.31 10.69
C ARG A 721 -4.19 -11.31 10.05
N GLN A 722 -4.04 -11.25 8.72
CA GLN A 722 -3.22 -12.16 7.92
C GLN A 722 -2.11 -11.43 7.16
N LEU A 723 -1.07 -12.17 6.75
CA LEU A 723 -0.11 -11.74 5.75
C LEU A 723 -0.79 -11.76 4.38
N MET A 724 -0.76 -10.61 3.73
CA MET A 724 -1.32 -10.35 2.41
C MET A 724 -0.19 -9.97 1.46
N PHE A 725 -0.44 -10.09 0.17
CA PHE A 725 0.36 -9.40 -0.85
C PHE A 725 -0.50 -8.49 -1.71
N TYR A 726 0.14 -7.50 -2.30
CA TYR A 726 -0.32 -6.72 -3.43
C TYR A 726 0.80 -6.67 -4.48
N TRP A 727 0.43 -6.63 -5.75
CA TRP A 727 1.33 -6.34 -6.85
C TRP A 727 0.58 -5.76 -8.03
N ASP A 728 1.27 -4.93 -8.81
CA ASP A 728 0.79 -4.46 -10.11
C ASP A 728 0.92 -5.59 -11.12
N ASN A 729 -0.01 -6.55 -11.05
CA ASN A 729 -0.10 -7.63 -12.01
C ASN A 729 -0.22 -7.04 -13.42
N PRO A 730 0.74 -7.29 -14.33
CA PRO A 730 0.67 -6.78 -15.70
C PRO A 730 -0.44 -7.44 -16.54
N GLY A 731 -1.25 -8.31 -15.92
CA GLY A 731 -2.10 -9.27 -16.59
C GLY A 731 -1.29 -10.49 -17.02
N PRO A 732 -1.88 -11.39 -17.83
CA PRO A 732 -1.17 -12.56 -18.31
C PRO A 732 0.07 -12.14 -19.10
N GLU A 733 1.26 -12.37 -18.54
CA GLU A 733 2.47 -12.38 -19.34
C GLU A 733 2.42 -13.61 -20.26
N ILE A 734 2.09 -13.42 -21.54
CA ILE A 734 2.31 -14.43 -22.57
C ILE A 734 3.82 -14.45 -22.86
N THR A 735 4.60 -15.02 -21.94
CA THR A 735 6.03 -15.19 -22.12
C THR A 735 6.28 -16.32 -23.13
N SER A 736 6.72 -15.93 -24.32
CA SER A 736 7.50 -16.81 -25.19
C SER A 736 8.90 -16.96 -24.56
N SER A 737 9.12 -17.94 -23.69
CA SER A 737 10.42 -18.13 -23.06
C SER A 737 11.40 -18.86 -23.99
N GLU A 738 12.37 -18.12 -24.52
CA GLU A 738 13.53 -18.66 -25.23
C GLU A 738 14.61 -19.19 -24.26
N SER A 739 15.06 -20.42 -24.55
CA SER A 739 16.40 -21.00 -24.32
C SER A 739 16.95 -21.16 -22.89
N SER A 740 17.10 -22.43 -22.48
CA SER A 740 18.40 -23.11 -22.59
C SER A 740 18.24 -24.62 -22.70
#